data_AF-A0A4D4KNZ8-F1
#
_entry.id   AF-A0A4D4KNZ8-F1
#
_cell.length_a   1.000
_cell.length_b   1.000
_cell.length_c   1.000
_cell.angle_alpha   90.00
_cell.angle_beta   90.00
_cell.angle_gamma   90.00
#
_symmetry.space_group_name_H-M   'P 1'
#
loop_
_entity.id
_entity.type
_entity.pdbx_description
1 polymer ?
#
loop_
_entity_poly.entity_id
_entity_poly.type
_entity_poly.pdbx_seq_one_letter_code
_entity_poly.pdbx_strand_id
1 'polypeptide(L)'
;MVTVREDQPGVRRLAAYVVAAGSGAPPQAGELRAFLQRSLPAQMIPAAFVALDALPLTANGKLDRRALPAPGLDGFAASAERIAPRTEAERTVARVWAEVLPVEEAGATDDFFALGGDSILAIRVASRLRAAFGTEVTPRALFTHTTVAELAAALGASEESGAPEDGGAADAIPAVPRDGELPLSYPQARLWFLDSFDGGGTEYVTPFALRLRGRLDTAALRTALDGLVARHEPLRTTFAEVDGRGVQRVHDPYPVALPVHDLTARPVAERERELERLLERDGATPFDLRTGPLLRASLIRLDDEEHVLTLTMHHIVTDGWSTAVISADLSELYGAAVMARRPALAPLPLGYADYAAWQRDPLGGAARMEPQLEYWRERLAELAPLELPTDRPRPAVQTRCGALLEFTLPAALVERLRAAGRRRDGTLFMTLLATCQVLLARWSGQEDIAVGTVTSGRERPELEHLVGMFVNTLVLRTRVAADESFEELLTRVRGTVLDAFAHQDVPFERIVDALQPERDTSRTPLFQVMVALHNLGAEVPDLPGLTVESVRVPGRTAGFDLGFDFVAGPGGLTGFVEYNTDLFDAATVRRMARQLRLLLEAVAEDPGLRVGELPLLTAGERRTVLEEWNDTALAVPDTTFPGSSRSRPPAPRAPPRWWPPTPATTSRG
;
A
#
# COMPACT_ATOMS: atom_id res chain seq x y z
N MET A 1 -1.37 36.37 13.94
CA MET A 1 -0.35 35.44 14.50
C MET A 1 -1.01 34.10 14.78
N VAL A 2 -0.37 32.96 14.52
CA VAL A 2 -0.92 31.63 14.83
C VAL A 2 0.07 30.88 15.71
N THR A 3 -0.42 30.20 16.77
CA THR A 3 0.43 29.41 17.65
C THR A 3 -0.32 28.18 18.18
N VAL A 4 0.42 27.14 18.55
CA VAL A 4 -0.13 25.95 19.19
C VAL A 4 -0.29 26.24 20.68
N ARG A 5 -1.49 26.07 21.22
CA ARG A 5 -1.76 26.10 22.66
C ARG A 5 -2.22 24.76 23.17
N GLU A 6 -1.93 24.54 24.44
CA GLU A 6 -2.40 23.42 25.25
C GLU A 6 -3.11 24.03 26.46
N ASP A 7 -4.41 24.28 26.32
CA ASP A 7 -5.23 24.89 27.37
C ASP A 7 -5.89 23.81 28.27
N GLN A 8 -5.83 22.54 27.86
CA GLN A 8 -6.16 21.35 28.63
C GLN A 8 -5.02 20.33 28.47
N PRO A 9 -4.60 19.61 29.54
CA PRO A 9 -3.52 18.63 29.44
C PRO A 9 -3.78 17.60 28.33
N GLY A 10 -2.85 17.47 27.39
CA GLY A 10 -2.93 16.51 26.28
C GLY A 10 -3.63 17.01 25.02
N VAL A 11 -4.34 18.14 25.04
CA VAL A 11 -5.08 18.66 23.86
C VAL A 11 -4.38 19.88 23.27
N ARG A 12 -3.57 19.65 22.24
CA ARG A 12 -2.89 20.71 21.47
C ARG A 12 -3.76 21.21 20.32
N ARG A 13 -3.99 22.51 20.24
CA ARG A 13 -4.82 23.16 19.20
C ARG A 13 -4.17 24.42 18.64
N LEU A 14 -4.45 24.74 17.38
CA LEU A 14 -4.02 26.00 16.76
C LEU A 14 -4.93 27.16 17.19
N ALA A 15 -4.36 28.22 17.75
CA ALA A 15 -5.05 29.46 18.08
C ALA A 15 -4.50 30.62 17.25
N ALA A 16 -5.39 31.38 16.61
CA ALA A 16 -5.07 32.56 15.84
C ALA A 16 -5.39 33.84 16.62
N TYR A 17 -4.42 34.74 16.71
CA TYR A 17 -4.55 36.06 17.30
C TYR A 17 -4.58 37.10 16.18
N VAL A 18 -5.69 37.84 16.11
CA VAL A 18 -6.03 38.72 14.98
C VAL A 18 -6.16 40.15 15.49
N VAL A 19 -5.49 41.08 14.81
CA VAL A 19 -5.59 42.53 15.05
C VAL A 19 -6.17 43.14 13.78
N ALA A 20 -7.24 43.92 13.90
CA ALA A 20 -7.87 44.57 12.76
C ALA A 20 -6.99 45.71 12.21
N ALA A 21 -6.88 45.82 10.89
CA ALA A 21 -6.22 46.96 10.26
C ALA A 21 -7.20 48.14 10.16
N GLY A 22 -7.23 49.00 11.18
CA GLY A 22 -8.07 50.22 11.22
C GLY A 22 -9.00 50.28 12.44
N SER A 23 -9.89 51.28 12.48
CA SER A 23 -10.82 51.53 13.60
C SER A 23 -12.12 50.72 13.55
N GLY A 24 -12.15 49.63 12.78
CA GLY A 24 -13.29 48.72 12.68
C GLY A 24 -13.20 47.57 13.66
N ALA A 25 -14.34 46.99 14.06
CA ALA A 25 -14.36 45.76 14.83
C ALA A 25 -13.74 44.60 14.01
N PRO A 26 -12.94 43.71 14.63
CA PRO A 26 -12.40 42.55 13.94
C PRO A 26 -13.54 41.63 13.45
N PRO A 27 -13.37 40.95 12.29
CA PRO A 27 -14.37 40.00 11.80
C PRO A 27 -14.64 38.89 12.80
N GLN A 28 -15.86 38.34 12.79
CA GLN A 28 -16.21 37.28 13.73
C GLN A 28 -15.42 35.99 13.42
N ALA A 29 -15.18 35.17 14.44
CA ALA A 29 -14.40 33.93 14.33
C ALA A 29 -14.93 33.01 13.20
N GLY A 30 -16.26 32.92 13.04
CA GLY A 30 -16.90 32.14 11.98
C GLY A 30 -16.59 32.63 10.56
N GLU A 31 -16.53 33.95 10.35
CA GLU A 31 -16.23 34.57 9.05
C GLU A 31 -14.76 34.33 8.66
N LEU A 32 -13.85 34.48 9.63
CA LEU A 32 -12.42 34.21 9.45
C LEU A 32 -12.18 32.73 9.11
N ARG A 33 -12.89 31.83 9.80
CA ARG A 33 -12.81 30.39 9.53
C ARG A 33 -13.31 30.05 8.12
N ALA A 34 -14.49 30.55 7.73
CA ALA A 34 -15.07 30.33 6.41
C ALA A 34 -14.19 30.90 5.29
N PHE A 35 -13.52 32.02 5.56
CA PHE A 35 -12.53 32.59 4.64
C PHE A 35 -11.33 31.65 4.45
N LEU A 36 -10.77 31.13 5.55
CA LEU A 36 -9.62 30.24 5.52
C LEU A 36 -9.95 28.87 4.93
N GLN A 37 -11.17 28.34 5.13
CA GLN A 37 -11.63 27.07 4.54
C GLN A 37 -11.57 27.05 3.01
N ARG A 38 -11.67 28.21 2.34
CA ARG A 38 -11.57 28.29 0.88
C ARG A 38 -10.15 28.11 0.34
N SER A 39 -9.14 28.17 1.20
CA SER A 39 -7.74 28.26 0.78
C SER A 39 -6.77 27.44 1.63
N LEU A 40 -7.21 26.89 2.78
CA LEU A 40 -6.40 26.08 3.68
C LEU A 40 -7.06 24.72 4.00
N PRO A 41 -6.28 23.63 4.13
CA PRO A 41 -6.76 22.33 4.62
C PRO A 41 -7.30 22.41 6.05
N ALA A 42 -8.27 21.55 6.40
CA ALA A 42 -8.98 21.57 7.69
C ALA A 42 -8.04 21.59 8.91
N GLN A 43 -6.95 20.82 8.88
CA GLN A 43 -5.94 20.73 9.94
C GLN A 43 -5.07 21.99 10.11
N MET A 44 -5.03 22.87 9.11
CA MET A 44 -4.30 24.15 9.19
C MET A 44 -5.18 25.31 9.64
N ILE A 45 -6.49 25.07 9.79
CA ILE A 45 -7.45 26.09 10.19
C ILE A 45 -7.43 26.19 11.72
N PRO A 46 -7.10 27.36 12.29
CA PRO A 46 -7.11 27.57 13.73
C PRO A 46 -8.47 27.21 14.35
N ALA A 47 -8.43 26.47 15.46
CA ALA A 47 -9.61 26.06 16.21
C ALA A 47 -10.22 27.23 17.01
N ALA A 48 -9.43 28.29 17.26
CA ALA A 48 -9.87 29.49 17.94
C ALA A 48 -9.28 30.75 17.30
N PHE A 49 -10.06 31.83 17.28
CA PHE A 49 -9.69 33.16 16.80
C PHE A 49 -9.89 34.17 17.93
N VAL A 50 -8.81 34.79 18.38
CA VAL A 50 -8.81 35.78 19.46
C VAL A 50 -8.52 37.15 18.88
N ALA A 51 -9.53 38.01 18.92
CA ALA A 51 -9.38 39.42 18.58
C ALA A 51 -8.54 40.13 19.65
N LEU A 52 -7.54 40.91 19.22
CA LEU A 52 -6.72 41.76 20.06
C LEU A 52 -6.68 43.18 19.49
N ASP A 53 -6.62 44.17 20.37
CA ASP A 53 -6.38 45.56 19.96
C ASP A 53 -4.94 45.76 19.46
N ALA A 54 -3.99 45.05 20.07
CA ALA A 54 -2.60 45.01 19.63
C ALA A 54 -1.93 43.70 20.09
N LEU A 55 -0.90 43.26 19.37
CA LEU A 55 -0.08 42.12 19.80
C LEU A 55 0.80 42.54 20.99
N PRO A 56 0.81 41.80 22.11
CA PRO A 56 1.65 42.12 23.25
C PRO A 56 3.13 41.96 22.88
N LEU A 57 3.95 42.96 23.19
CA LEU A 57 5.38 42.97 22.93
C LEU A 57 6.16 42.98 24.26
N THR A 58 7.24 42.24 24.29
CA THR A 58 8.28 42.33 25.33
C THR A 58 8.98 43.69 25.27
N ALA A 59 9.71 44.07 26.32
CA ALA A 59 10.50 45.30 26.38
C ALA A 59 11.53 45.45 25.23
N ASN A 60 11.90 44.35 24.57
CA ASN A 60 12.80 44.33 23.41
C ASN A 60 12.08 44.39 22.06
N GLY A 61 10.78 44.70 22.03
CA GLY A 61 9.98 44.81 20.81
C GLY A 61 9.63 43.48 20.13
N LYS A 62 9.93 42.33 20.77
CA LYS A 62 9.53 41.00 20.28
C LYS A 62 8.18 40.59 20.84
N LEU A 63 7.40 39.81 20.09
CA LEU A 63 6.12 39.25 20.54
C LEU A 63 6.25 38.49 21.87
N ASP A 64 5.45 38.89 22.87
CA ASP A 64 5.34 38.19 24.14
C ASP A 64 4.25 37.11 24.06
N ARG A 65 4.66 35.87 23.79
CA ARG A 65 3.74 34.73 23.68
C ARG A 65 3.08 34.34 25.01
N ARG A 66 3.69 34.68 26.16
CA ARG A 66 3.14 34.36 27.48
C ARG A 66 2.01 35.30 27.87
N ALA A 67 2.06 36.54 27.37
CA ALA A 67 1.03 37.55 27.57
C ALA A 67 -0.20 37.41 26.65
N LEU A 68 -0.21 36.41 25.75
CA LEU A 68 -1.37 36.17 24.89
C LEU A 68 -2.54 35.59 25.71
N PRO A 69 -3.74 36.19 25.66
CA PRO A 69 -4.88 35.71 26.42
C PRO A 69 -5.33 34.33 25.93
N ALA A 70 -5.94 33.56 26.82
CA ALA A 70 -6.62 32.33 26.44
C ALA A 70 -7.87 32.67 25.60
N PRO A 71 -8.27 31.84 24.63
CA PRO A 71 -9.52 32.04 23.91
C PRO A 71 -10.73 32.01 24.85
N GLY A 72 -11.53 33.08 24.85
CA GLY A 72 -12.84 33.10 25.51
C GLY A 72 -13.88 32.32 24.71
N LEU A 73 -15.09 32.12 25.27
CA LEU A 73 -16.20 31.42 24.60
C LEU A 73 -16.52 32.00 23.22
N ASP A 74 -16.42 33.32 23.06
CA ASP A 74 -16.68 34.05 21.81
C ASP A 74 -15.54 33.91 20.77
N GLY A 75 -14.35 33.45 21.20
CA GLY A 75 -13.19 33.23 20.33
C GLY A 75 -13.19 31.86 19.67
N PHE A 76 -14.03 30.94 20.15
CA PHE A 76 -14.33 29.74 19.40
C PHE A 76 -15.35 30.13 18.35
N ALA A 77 -14.99 29.97 17.06
CA ALA A 77 -16.04 29.76 16.08
C ALA A 77 -16.77 28.52 16.59
N ALA A 78 -17.96 28.69 17.17
CA ALA A 78 -18.91 27.60 17.32
C ALA A 78 -18.80 26.86 15.99
N SER A 79 -18.34 25.60 16.06
CA SER A 79 -18.19 24.73 14.90
C SER A 79 -19.38 25.04 14.02
N ALA A 80 -19.18 25.45 12.75
CA ALA A 80 -20.27 25.46 11.79
C ALA A 80 -21.06 24.19 12.09
N GLU A 81 -22.29 24.34 12.60
CA GLU A 81 -22.93 23.35 13.48
C GLU A 81 -22.63 21.97 12.93
N ARG A 82 -21.78 21.19 13.62
CA ARG A 82 -21.59 19.80 13.23
C ARG A 82 -22.97 19.21 13.43
N ILE A 83 -23.66 18.95 12.32
CA ILE A 83 -25.05 18.51 12.38
C ILE A 83 -25.00 17.15 13.05
N ALA A 84 -25.49 17.08 14.29
CA ALA A 84 -25.47 15.83 15.03
C ALA A 84 -26.29 14.78 14.27
N PRO A 85 -25.86 13.50 14.27
CA PRO A 85 -26.66 12.39 13.76
C PRO A 85 -28.09 12.40 14.30
N ARG A 86 -29.08 12.53 13.42
CA ARG A 86 -30.49 12.75 13.73
C ARG A 86 -31.24 11.43 13.89
N THR A 87 -30.98 10.47 13.01
CA THR A 87 -31.63 9.15 12.99
C THR A 87 -30.78 8.09 13.69
N GLU A 88 -31.39 6.95 14.04
CA GLU A 88 -30.64 5.83 14.63
C GLU A 88 -29.64 5.22 13.64
N ALA A 89 -30.00 5.20 12.35
CA ALA A 89 -29.09 4.82 11.27
C ALA A 89 -27.90 5.80 11.18
N GLU A 90 -28.14 7.12 11.21
CA GLU A 90 -27.07 8.12 11.24
C GLU A 90 -26.15 7.95 12.47
N ARG A 91 -26.72 7.69 13.65
CA ARG A 91 -25.93 7.45 14.88
C ARG A 91 -25.09 6.17 14.79
N THR A 92 -25.65 5.11 14.22
CA THR A 92 -24.94 3.85 14.02
C THR A 92 -23.77 4.03 13.05
N VAL A 93 -24.00 4.70 11.91
CA VAL A 93 -22.94 5.02 10.95
C VAL A 93 -21.85 5.89 11.59
N ALA A 94 -22.23 6.95 12.30
CA ALA A 94 -21.28 7.85 12.96
C ALA A 94 -20.43 7.14 14.02
N ARG A 95 -21.01 6.21 14.80
CA ARG A 95 -20.29 5.38 15.77
C ARG A 95 -19.27 4.49 15.08
N VAL A 96 -19.67 3.76 14.04
CA VAL A 96 -18.77 2.90 13.28
C VAL A 96 -17.62 3.71 12.66
N TRP A 97 -17.88 4.93 12.21
CA TRP A 97 -16.83 5.82 11.71
C TRP A 97 -15.88 6.26 12.82
N ALA A 98 -16.37 6.63 14.00
CA ALA A 98 -15.52 7.00 15.14
C ALA A 98 -14.66 5.83 15.66
N GLU A 99 -15.09 4.58 15.46
CA GLU A 99 -14.31 3.38 15.79
C GLU A 99 -13.15 3.13 14.80
N VAL A 100 -13.28 3.60 13.55
CA VAL A 100 -12.34 3.30 12.46
C VAL A 100 -11.47 4.50 12.08
N LEU A 101 -12.01 5.71 12.16
CA LEU A 101 -11.34 6.97 11.84
C LEU A 101 -10.78 7.61 13.12
N PRO A 102 -9.69 8.40 13.03
CA PRO A 102 -9.12 9.10 14.18
C PRO A 102 -9.94 10.34 14.57
N VAL A 103 -11.24 10.16 14.82
CA VAL A 103 -12.20 11.21 15.19
C VAL A 103 -12.98 10.80 16.43
N GLU A 104 -13.18 11.72 17.37
CA GLU A 104 -13.97 11.44 18.59
C GLU A 104 -15.46 11.26 18.25
N GLU A 105 -15.99 12.08 17.34
CA GLU A 105 -17.38 12.01 16.86
C GLU A 105 -17.48 12.46 15.39
N ALA A 106 -18.26 11.74 14.58
CA ALA A 106 -18.60 12.10 13.21
C ALA A 106 -20.00 12.72 13.13
N GLY A 107 -20.12 13.87 12.44
CA GLY A 107 -21.40 14.54 12.17
C GLY A 107 -22.16 13.95 10.98
N ALA A 108 -23.46 14.19 10.93
CA ALA A 108 -24.37 13.73 9.88
C ALA A 108 -23.92 14.15 8.45
N THR A 109 -23.28 15.32 8.32
CA THR A 109 -22.78 15.83 7.04
C THR A 109 -21.26 15.73 6.90
N ASP A 110 -20.58 15.07 7.83
CA ASP A 110 -19.13 14.86 7.72
C ASP A 110 -18.85 13.82 6.63
N ASP A 111 -17.86 14.12 5.77
CA ASP A 111 -17.45 13.26 4.65
C ASP A 111 -16.34 12.29 5.08
N PHE A 112 -16.49 11.02 4.75
CA PHE A 112 -15.60 9.94 5.14
C PHE A 112 -14.14 10.19 4.74
N PHE A 113 -13.91 10.63 3.51
CA PHE A 113 -12.58 10.84 2.95
C PHE A 113 -11.99 12.18 3.40
N ALA A 114 -12.83 13.16 3.73
CA ALA A 114 -12.41 14.41 4.36
C ALA A 114 -11.92 14.20 5.80
N LEU A 115 -12.51 13.24 6.52
CA LEU A 115 -12.10 12.83 7.86
C LEU A 115 -10.86 11.93 7.89
N GLY A 116 -10.20 11.72 6.74
CA GLY A 116 -9.00 10.90 6.63
C GLY A 116 -9.26 9.43 6.32
N GLY A 117 -10.51 9.07 5.99
CA GLY A 117 -10.83 7.76 5.45
C GLY A 117 -10.11 7.47 4.15
N ASP A 118 -9.70 6.21 3.97
CA ASP A 118 -9.08 5.70 2.75
C ASP A 118 -9.77 4.39 2.31
N SER A 119 -9.30 3.79 1.23
CA SER A 119 -9.88 2.57 0.67
C SER A 119 -9.87 1.37 1.63
N ILE A 120 -8.86 1.25 2.50
CA ILE A 120 -8.76 0.18 3.51
C ILE A 120 -9.71 0.46 4.69
N LEU A 121 -9.82 1.71 5.12
CA LEU A 121 -10.76 2.10 6.16
C LEU A 121 -12.21 2.00 5.68
N ALA A 122 -12.47 2.28 4.40
CA ALA A 122 -13.81 2.14 3.81
C ALA A 122 -14.30 0.68 3.84
N ILE A 123 -13.39 -0.25 3.57
CA ILE A 123 -13.62 -1.70 3.68
C ILE A 123 -13.96 -2.08 5.13
N ARG A 124 -13.17 -1.62 6.13
CA ARG A 124 -13.45 -1.84 7.56
C ARG A 124 -14.80 -1.29 8.01
N VAL A 125 -15.15 -0.10 7.52
CA VAL A 125 -16.45 0.51 7.81
C VAL A 125 -17.57 -0.28 7.14
N ALA A 126 -17.45 -0.67 5.86
CA ALA A 126 -18.46 -1.47 5.18
C ALA A 126 -18.73 -2.79 5.91
N SER A 127 -17.67 -3.47 6.38
CA SER A 127 -17.76 -4.68 7.21
C SER A 127 -18.54 -4.46 8.50
N ARG A 128 -18.17 -3.44 9.29
CA ARG A 128 -18.84 -3.10 10.55
C ARG A 128 -20.29 -2.67 10.34
N LEU A 129 -20.57 -1.92 9.27
CA LEU A 129 -21.93 -1.52 8.90
C LEU A 129 -22.77 -2.72 8.49
N ARG A 130 -22.21 -3.68 7.73
CA ARG A 130 -22.89 -4.95 7.40
C ARG A 130 -23.30 -5.69 8.67
N ALA A 131 -22.41 -5.79 9.66
CA ALA A 131 -22.73 -6.40 10.96
C ALA A 131 -23.79 -5.61 11.75
N ALA A 132 -23.73 -4.28 11.71
CA ALA A 132 -24.64 -3.42 12.48
C ALA A 132 -26.06 -3.29 11.88
N PHE A 133 -26.18 -3.31 10.55
CA PHE A 133 -27.45 -3.15 9.84
C PHE A 133 -28.05 -4.47 9.36
N GLY A 134 -27.30 -5.58 9.36
CA GLY A 134 -27.76 -6.88 8.87
C GLY A 134 -28.06 -6.91 7.35
N THR A 135 -27.62 -5.90 6.60
CA THR A 135 -27.80 -5.77 5.15
C THR A 135 -26.47 -5.80 4.43
N GLU A 136 -26.49 -6.14 3.14
CA GLU A 136 -25.28 -6.16 2.34
C GLU A 136 -24.75 -4.74 2.10
N VAL A 137 -23.71 -4.35 2.84
CA VAL A 137 -22.97 -3.12 2.59
C VAL A 137 -21.75 -3.45 1.73
N THR A 138 -21.63 -2.78 0.58
CA THR A 138 -20.45 -2.86 -0.29
C THR A 138 -19.53 -1.67 -0.03
N PRO A 139 -18.20 -1.81 -0.17
CA PRO A 139 -17.29 -0.66 -0.09
C PRO A 139 -17.70 0.47 -1.04
N ARG A 140 -18.26 0.13 -2.21
CA ARG A 140 -18.80 1.08 -3.20
C ARG A 140 -19.87 2.01 -2.61
N ALA A 141 -20.68 1.54 -1.65
CA ALA A 141 -21.69 2.37 -0.99
C ALA A 141 -21.06 3.59 -0.30
N LEU A 142 -19.92 3.44 0.37
CA LEU A 142 -19.19 4.55 0.99
C LEU A 142 -18.59 5.53 -0.02
N PHE A 143 -18.28 5.08 -1.23
CA PHE A 143 -17.80 5.93 -2.32
C PHE A 143 -18.93 6.62 -3.10
N THR A 144 -20.17 6.20 -2.88
CA THR A 144 -21.37 6.76 -3.51
C THR A 144 -22.10 7.68 -2.55
N HIS A 145 -22.10 7.33 -1.27
CA HIS A 145 -22.71 8.03 -0.16
C HIS A 145 -21.61 8.38 0.84
N THR A 146 -20.92 9.49 0.57
CA THR A 146 -19.67 9.82 1.26
C THR A 146 -19.90 10.49 2.60
N THR A 147 -21.13 10.92 2.91
CA THR A 147 -21.50 11.49 4.22
C THR A 147 -22.28 10.50 5.08
N VAL A 148 -22.23 10.69 6.40
CA VAL A 148 -22.98 9.87 7.38
C VAL A 148 -24.49 9.81 7.04
N ALA A 149 -25.09 10.95 6.70
CA ALA A 149 -26.52 11.04 6.39
C ALA A 149 -26.90 10.33 5.09
N GLU A 150 -26.10 10.50 4.03
CA GLU A 150 -26.35 9.83 2.75
C GLU A 150 -26.19 8.32 2.89
N LEU A 151 -25.16 7.87 3.61
CA LEU A 151 -24.89 6.45 3.81
C LEU A 151 -25.98 5.82 4.67
N ALA A 152 -26.37 6.48 5.76
CA ALA A 152 -27.47 6.04 6.61
C ALA A 152 -28.79 5.96 5.84
N ALA A 153 -29.08 6.92 4.95
CA ALA A 153 -30.27 6.90 4.11
C ALA A 153 -30.26 5.74 3.10
N ALA A 154 -29.11 5.49 2.46
CA ALA A 154 -28.96 4.37 1.53
C ALA A 154 -29.12 3.01 2.20
N LEU A 155 -28.63 2.87 3.43
CA LEU A 155 -28.77 1.65 4.24
C LEU A 155 -30.20 1.50 4.78
N GLY A 156 -30.83 2.58 5.26
CA GLY A 156 -32.19 2.58 5.80
C GLY A 156 -33.29 2.34 4.75
N ALA A 157 -33.10 2.77 3.49
CA ALA A 157 -34.05 2.49 2.40
C ALA A 157 -34.15 0.98 2.07
N SER A 158 -33.14 0.20 2.44
CA SER A 158 -33.10 -1.25 2.23
C SER A 158 -33.90 -2.01 3.31
N GLU A 159 -34.16 -1.41 4.47
CA GLU A 159 -35.01 -2.00 5.53
C GLU A 159 -36.51 -2.04 5.13
N GLU A 160 -36.97 -1.11 4.29
CA GLU A 160 -38.37 -1.06 3.82
C GLU A 160 -38.67 -2.09 2.70
N SER A 161 -37.64 -2.72 2.12
CA SER A 161 -37.79 -3.64 0.97
C SER A 161 -37.73 -5.14 1.32
N GLY A 162 -37.75 -5.49 2.61
CA GLY A 162 -37.92 -6.87 3.07
C GLY A 162 -36.81 -7.31 4.02
N ALA A 163 -37.12 -7.37 5.31
CA ALA A 163 -36.31 -8.07 6.29
C ALA A 163 -36.27 -9.58 5.95
N PRO A 164 -35.10 -10.23 5.94
CA PRO A 164 -35.03 -11.63 6.30
C PRO A 164 -35.21 -11.71 7.82
N GLU A 165 -36.36 -12.23 8.27
CA GLU A 165 -36.46 -12.87 9.58
C GLU A 165 -35.41 -14.01 9.61
N ASP A 166 -34.58 -14.06 10.66
CA ASP A 166 -33.43 -14.98 10.90
C ASP A 166 -32.01 -14.59 10.41
N GLY A 167 -31.69 -13.30 10.28
CA GLY A 167 -30.33 -12.83 9.92
C GLY A 167 -29.21 -12.96 10.99
N GLY A 168 -29.51 -13.38 12.21
CA GLY A 168 -28.54 -13.35 13.33
C GLY A 168 -27.65 -14.58 13.50
N ALA A 169 -28.02 -15.72 12.91
CA ALA A 169 -27.31 -17.00 13.09
C ALA A 169 -26.72 -17.59 11.79
N ALA A 170 -27.20 -17.15 10.63
CA ALA A 170 -26.86 -17.76 9.34
C ALA A 170 -25.53 -17.27 8.71
N ASP A 171 -24.86 -16.28 9.30
CA ASP A 171 -23.62 -15.70 8.74
C ASP A 171 -22.38 -15.81 9.65
N ALA A 172 -22.43 -16.54 10.76
CA ALA A 172 -21.25 -16.76 11.60
C ALA A 172 -20.34 -17.87 11.02
N ILE A 173 -19.02 -17.72 11.14
CA ILE A 173 -18.07 -18.78 10.79
C ILE A 173 -18.15 -19.87 11.87
N PRO A 174 -18.54 -21.11 11.53
CA PRO A 174 -18.65 -22.18 12.51
C PRO A 174 -17.27 -22.66 12.95
N ALA A 175 -17.13 -22.94 14.25
CA ALA A 175 -15.94 -23.61 14.77
C ALA A 175 -15.92 -25.08 14.32
N VAL A 176 -14.74 -25.56 13.91
CA VAL A 176 -14.53 -26.95 13.48
C VAL A 176 -13.67 -27.73 14.49
N PRO A 177 -13.97 -29.02 14.74
CA PRO A 177 -13.15 -29.86 15.62
C PRO A 177 -11.69 -29.94 15.16
N ARG A 178 -10.75 -29.88 16.11
CA ARG A 178 -9.28 -29.90 15.84
C ARG A 178 -8.69 -31.30 15.67
N ASP A 179 -9.46 -32.33 15.97
CA ASP A 179 -9.13 -33.75 15.78
C ASP A 179 -9.43 -34.26 14.36
N GLY A 180 -10.12 -33.47 13.55
CA GLY A 180 -10.46 -33.78 12.16
C GLY A 180 -9.40 -33.38 11.13
N GLU A 181 -9.70 -33.63 9.85
CA GLU A 181 -8.93 -33.10 8.72
C GLU A 181 -9.29 -31.64 8.48
N LEU A 182 -8.35 -30.75 8.80
CA LEU A 182 -8.51 -29.32 8.63
C LEU A 182 -8.05 -28.94 7.20
N PRO A 183 -8.93 -28.45 6.31
CA PRO A 183 -8.54 -28.13 4.96
C PRO A 183 -7.66 -26.88 4.90
N LEU A 184 -6.88 -26.73 3.82
CA LEU A 184 -6.19 -25.47 3.52
C LEU A 184 -7.18 -24.43 3.01
N SER A 185 -6.98 -23.17 3.38
CA SER A 185 -7.60 -22.05 2.64
C SER A 185 -7.11 -22.03 1.19
N TYR A 186 -7.76 -21.25 0.31
CA TYR A 186 -7.30 -21.12 -1.08
C TYR A 186 -5.86 -20.58 -1.19
N PRO A 187 -5.50 -19.48 -0.50
CA PRO A 187 -4.12 -18.99 -0.50
C PRO A 187 -3.11 -20.01 0.07
N GLN A 188 -3.46 -20.72 1.16
CA GLN A 188 -2.59 -21.75 1.72
C GLN A 188 -2.35 -22.90 0.74
N ALA A 189 -3.37 -23.33 0.00
CA ALA A 189 -3.24 -24.39 -0.99
C ALA A 189 -2.30 -24.00 -2.14
N ARG A 190 -2.33 -22.73 -2.59
CA ARG A 190 -1.37 -22.23 -3.59
C ARG A 190 0.05 -22.25 -3.07
N LEU A 191 0.29 -21.71 -1.87
CA LEU A 191 1.63 -21.68 -1.29
C LEU A 191 2.17 -23.10 -1.04
N TRP A 192 1.32 -24.01 -0.58
CA TRP A 192 1.67 -25.43 -0.44
C TRP A 192 2.04 -26.09 -1.78
N PHE A 193 1.29 -25.79 -2.85
CA PHE A 193 1.59 -26.28 -4.19
C PHE A 193 2.92 -25.74 -4.70
N LEU A 194 3.16 -24.43 -4.58
CA LEU A 194 4.42 -23.80 -5.01
C LEU A 194 5.63 -24.35 -4.25
N ASP A 195 5.52 -24.50 -2.93
CA ASP A 195 6.57 -25.09 -2.08
C ASP A 195 6.90 -26.53 -2.51
N SER A 196 5.86 -27.33 -2.74
CA SER A 196 6.00 -28.73 -3.16
C SER A 196 6.55 -28.89 -4.59
N PHE A 197 6.31 -27.92 -5.47
CA PHE A 197 6.78 -27.93 -6.85
C PHE A 197 8.24 -27.46 -6.96
N ASP A 198 8.59 -26.37 -6.27
CA ASP A 198 9.92 -25.75 -6.33
C ASP A 198 10.95 -26.42 -5.39
N GLY A 199 10.50 -27.32 -4.49
CA GLY A 199 11.37 -28.04 -3.55
C GLY A 199 11.80 -27.23 -2.33
N GLY A 200 11.00 -26.23 -1.94
CA GLY A 200 11.29 -25.30 -0.85
C GLY A 200 12.14 -24.10 -1.30
N GLY A 201 11.65 -22.90 -1.01
CA GLY A 201 12.30 -21.62 -1.36
C GLY A 201 12.19 -20.57 -0.26
N THR A 202 12.79 -19.40 -0.50
CA THR A 202 12.80 -18.27 0.46
C THR A 202 11.87 -17.13 0.04
N GLU A 203 11.16 -17.26 -1.09
CA GLU A 203 10.27 -16.22 -1.62
C GLU A 203 9.16 -15.84 -0.61
N TYR A 204 8.63 -16.82 0.09
CA TYR A 204 7.56 -16.63 1.08
C TYR A 204 8.09 -16.62 2.52
N VAL A 205 9.39 -16.36 2.70
CA VAL A 205 9.96 -16.07 4.02
C VAL A 205 9.74 -14.60 4.32
N THR A 206 9.03 -14.32 5.41
CA THR A 206 8.70 -12.96 5.85
C THR A 206 9.51 -12.63 7.10
N PRO A 207 10.69 -12.00 6.96
CA PRO A 207 11.50 -11.59 8.09
C PRO A 207 10.99 -10.27 8.68
N PHE A 208 10.80 -10.23 10.00
CA PHE A 208 10.49 -9.03 10.76
C PHE A 208 11.59 -8.79 11.80
N ALA A 209 12.19 -7.60 11.83
CA ALA A 209 13.29 -7.30 12.73
C ALA A 209 13.04 -5.98 13.49
N LEU A 210 13.30 -6.01 14.79
CA LEU A 210 13.08 -4.90 15.72
C LEU A 210 14.38 -4.58 16.45
N ARG A 211 14.85 -3.34 16.35
CA ARG A 211 15.94 -2.82 17.18
C ARG A 211 15.34 -2.33 18.49
N LEU A 212 15.87 -2.86 19.59
CA LEU A 212 15.42 -2.63 20.96
C LEU A 212 16.51 -1.87 21.70
N ARG A 213 16.20 -0.66 22.15
CA ARG A 213 17.10 0.19 22.95
C ARG A 213 16.57 0.33 24.38
N GLY A 214 17.34 -0.09 25.37
CA GLY A 214 17.03 -0.11 26.78
C GLY A 214 17.34 -1.46 27.43
N ARG A 215 16.99 -1.59 28.72
CA ARG A 215 17.25 -2.82 29.48
C ARG A 215 16.21 -3.88 29.16
N LEU A 216 16.57 -4.80 28.28
CA LEU A 216 15.71 -5.91 27.85
C LEU A 216 15.63 -7.00 28.94
N ASP A 217 14.42 -7.33 29.37
CA ASP A 217 14.16 -8.55 30.14
C ASP A 217 14.01 -9.75 29.19
N THR A 218 15.09 -10.49 29.00
CA THR A 218 15.11 -11.64 28.08
C THR A 218 14.21 -12.80 28.55
N ALA A 219 13.92 -12.92 29.84
CA ALA A 219 13.02 -13.96 30.35
C ALA A 219 11.55 -13.60 30.10
N ALA A 220 11.19 -12.32 30.30
CA ALA A 220 9.89 -11.80 29.91
C ALA A 220 9.66 -11.91 28.40
N LEU A 221 10.68 -11.64 27.58
CA LEU A 221 10.59 -11.82 26.13
C LEU A 221 10.33 -13.28 25.73
N ARG A 222 11.05 -14.24 26.32
CA ARG A 222 10.77 -15.67 26.08
C ARG A 222 9.34 -16.05 26.46
N THR A 223 8.89 -15.59 27.62
CA THR A 223 7.51 -15.82 28.11
C THR A 223 6.48 -15.24 27.14
N ALA A 224 6.76 -14.06 26.56
CA ALA A 224 5.88 -13.42 25.61
C ALA A 224 5.82 -14.18 24.26
N LEU A 225 6.95 -14.67 23.76
CA LEU A 225 6.99 -15.49 22.54
C LEU A 225 6.25 -16.82 22.72
N ASP A 226 6.41 -17.49 23.87
CA ASP A 226 5.66 -18.70 24.21
C ASP A 226 4.14 -18.41 24.26
N GLY A 227 3.76 -17.26 24.81
CA GLY A 227 2.38 -16.78 24.84
C GLY A 227 1.80 -16.53 23.44
N LEU A 228 2.59 -16.00 22.50
CA LEU A 228 2.16 -15.80 21.12
C LEU A 228 1.85 -17.13 20.43
N VAL A 229 2.75 -18.11 20.53
CA VAL A 229 2.55 -19.44 19.93
C VAL A 229 1.39 -20.17 20.59
N ALA A 230 1.21 -20.02 21.90
CA ALA A 230 0.07 -20.60 22.60
C ALA A 230 -1.27 -20.01 22.13
N ARG A 231 -1.32 -18.70 21.89
CA ARG A 231 -2.52 -17.97 21.49
C ARG A 231 -2.88 -18.18 20.02
N HIS A 232 -1.90 -18.15 19.12
CA HIS A 232 -2.14 -18.14 17.67
C HIS A 232 -1.82 -19.48 17.03
N GLU A 233 -2.86 -20.26 16.73
CA GLU A 233 -2.72 -21.60 16.14
C GLU A 233 -1.81 -21.64 14.90
N PRO A 234 -1.85 -20.68 13.96
CA PRO A 234 -0.99 -20.73 12.77
C PRO A 234 0.51 -20.76 13.07
N LEU A 235 0.97 -20.17 14.18
CA LEU A 235 2.38 -20.20 14.57
C LEU A 235 2.86 -21.59 15.06
N ARG A 236 1.91 -22.50 15.29
CA ARG A 236 2.11 -23.91 15.67
C ARG A 236 1.45 -24.87 14.68
N THR A 237 1.23 -24.45 13.43
CA THR A 237 0.65 -25.29 12.38
C THR A 237 1.71 -25.76 11.40
N THR A 238 1.65 -27.03 11.02
CA THR A 238 2.35 -27.58 9.85
C THR A 238 1.36 -28.08 8.80
N PHE A 239 1.87 -28.43 7.62
CA PHE A 239 1.07 -28.79 6.46
C PHE A 239 1.40 -30.20 5.99
N ALA A 240 0.38 -30.97 5.66
CA ALA A 240 0.53 -32.33 5.18
C ALA A 240 -0.38 -32.58 3.98
N GLU A 241 -0.21 -33.73 3.35
CA GLU A 241 -1.13 -34.22 2.32
C GLU A 241 -1.80 -35.49 2.83
N VAL A 242 -3.12 -35.57 2.67
CA VAL A 242 -3.92 -36.78 2.91
C VAL A 242 -4.81 -36.98 1.69
N ASP A 243 -4.74 -38.17 1.08
CA ASP A 243 -5.51 -38.53 -0.12
C ASP A 243 -5.42 -37.49 -1.26
N GLY A 244 -4.22 -36.95 -1.50
CA GLY A 244 -3.98 -35.94 -2.54
C GLY A 244 -4.51 -34.54 -2.21
N ARG A 245 -4.95 -34.31 -0.96
CA ARG A 245 -5.45 -33.02 -0.49
C ARG A 245 -4.55 -32.46 0.60
N GLY A 246 -4.17 -31.20 0.47
CA GLY A 246 -3.47 -30.48 1.52
C GLY A 246 -4.35 -30.33 2.76
N VAL A 247 -3.76 -30.55 3.94
CA VAL A 247 -4.40 -30.38 5.25
C VAL A 247 -3.49 -29.64 6.23
N GLN A 248 -4.10 -28.95 7.20
CA GLN A 248 -3.41 -28.31 8.32
C GLN A 248 -3.28 -29.30 9.49
N ARG A 249 -2.13 -29.26 10.18
CA ARG A 249 -1.87 -29.98 11.43
C ARG A 249 -1.52 -28.96 12.51
N VAL A 250 -2.48 -28.70 13.39
CA VAL A 250 -2.32 -27.78 14.51
C VAL A 250 -1.72 -28.55 15.69
N HIS A 251 -0.54 -28.15 16.15
CA HIS A 251 0.20 -28.84 17.23
C HIS A 251 -0.03 -28.18 18.58
N ASP A 252 0.21 -28.87 19.70
CA ASP A 252 0.18 -28.24 21.03
C ASP A 252 1.17 -27.05 21.14
N PRO A 253 0.89 -26.05 21.99
CA PRO A 253 1.83 -24.97 22.27
C PRO A 253 3.20 -25.48 22.72
N TYR A 254 4.27 -24.84 22.24
CA TYR A 254 5.66 -25.21 22.55
C TYR A 254 6.49 -23.98 22.94
N PRO A 255 7.56 -24.16 23.74
CA PRO A 255 8.48 -23.07 24.06
C PRO A 255 9.28 -22.64 22.83
N VAL A 256 9.28 -21.34 22.52
CA VAL A 256 9.95 -20.78 21.37
C VAL A 256 11.46 -20.74 21.62
N ALA A 257 12.22 -21.34 20.70
CA ALA A 257 13.67 -21.21 20.71
C ALA A 257 14.07 -19.75 20.41
N LEU A 258 14.79 -19.14 21.35
CA LEU A 258 15.38 -17.81 21.20
C LEU A 258 16.91 -17.89 21.35
N PRO A 259 17.65 -18.35 20.32
CA PRO A 259 19.10 -18.25 20.29
C PRO A 259 19.56 -16.80 20.46
N VAL A 260 20.68 -16.61 21.15
CA VAL A 260 21.28 -15.29 21.37
C VAL A 260 22.61 -15.22 20.63
N HIS A 261 22.73 -14.27 19.70
CA HIS A 261 23.98 -13.95 19.00
C HIS A 261 24.64 -12.75 19.67
N ASP A 262 25.67 -13.00 20.47
CA ASP A 262 26.40 -11.94 21.17
C ASP A 262 27.48 -11.34 20.25
N LEU A 263 27.28 -10.09 19.83
CA LEU A 263 28.23 -9.31 19.03
C LEU A 263 29.03 -8.31 19.86
N THR A 264 28.85 -8.27 21.18
CA THR A 264 29.50 -7.29 22.07
C THR A 264 31.03 -7.41 22.07
N ALA A 265 31.56 -8.61 21.86
CA ALA A 265 32.99 -8.86 21.74
C ALA A 265 33.61 -8.37 20.42
N ARG A 266 32.80 -8.02 19.41
CA ARG A 266 33.29 -7.51 18.12
C ARG A 266 33.57 -6.01 18.16
N PRO A 267 34.53 -5.51 17.37
CA PRO A 267 34.74 -4.07 17.19
C PRO A 267 33.45 -3.39 16.73
N VAL A 268 33.13 -2.21 17.27
CA VAL A 268 31.90 -1.46 16.96
C VAL A 268 31.69 -1.28 15.44
N ALA A 269 32.77 -0.99 14.71
CA ALA A 269 32.75 -0.80 13.26
C ALA A 269 32.36 -2.07 12.47
N GLU A 270 32.46 -3.25 13.08
CA GLU A 270 32.12 -4.55 12.45
C GLU A 270 30.74 -5.08 12.87
N ARG A 271 30.18 -4.58 13.99
CA ARG A 271 28.92 -5.11 14.55
C ARG A 271 27.74 -4.96 13.59
N GLU A 272 27.58 -3.79 12.96
CA GLU A 272 26.49 -3.55 12.02
C GLU A 272 26.61 -4.42 10.76
N ARG A 273 27.83 -4.63 10.24
CA ARG A 273 28.06 -5.54 9.10
C ARG A 273 27.73 -6.98 9.45
N GLU A 274 28.08 -7.42 10.66
CA GLU A 274 27.75 -8.76 11.12
C GLU A 274 26.25 -8.92 11.41
N LEU A 275 25.59 -7.87 11.92
CA LEU A 275 24.13 -7.83 12.03
C LEU A 275 23.48 -8.02 10.65
N GLU A 276 23.86 -7.23 9.65
CA GLU A 276 23.37 -7.37 8.28
C GLU A 276 23.55 -8.80 7.77
N ARG A 277 24.74 -9.39 7.97
CA ARG A 277 25.02 -10.79 7.57
C ARG A 277 24.11 -11.80 8.26
N LEU A 278 23.80 -11.60 9.55
CA LEU A 278 22.89 -12.48 10.29
C LEU A 278 21.45 -12.34 9.79
N LEU A 279 20.98 -11.11 9.53
CA LEU A 279 19.65 -10.84 8.97
C LEU A 279 19.51 -11.45 7.57
N GLU A 280 20.50 -11.26 6.71
CA GLU A 280 20.54 -11.86 5.37
C GLU A 280 20.48 -13.38 5.42
N ARG A 281 21.28 -14.00 6.31
CA ARG A 281 21.30 -15.46 6.47
C ARG A 281 19.95 -15.99 6.93
N ASP A 282 19.29 -15.29 7.85
CA ASP A 282 18.02 -15.73 8.41
C ASP A 282 16.91 -15.72 7.35
N GLY A 283 16.83 -14.62 6.56
CA GLY A 283 15.90 -14.48 5.44
C GLY A 283 16.19 -15.44 4.28
N ALA A 284 17.44 -15.83 4.08
CA ALA A 284 17.86 -16.80 3.06
C ALA A 284 17.73 -18.27 3.50
N THR A 285 17.20 -18.53 4.69
CA THR A 285 16.99 -19.91 5.18
C THR A 285 15.53 -20.32 4.93
N PRO A 286 15.27 -21.36 4.11
CA PRO A 286 13.90 -21.81 3.83
C PRO A 286 13.26 -22.49 5.05
N PHE A 287 11.93 -22.55 5.05
CA PHE A 287 11.17 -23.37 6.00
C PHE A 287 10.79 -24.71 5.38
N ASP A 288 10.68 -25.75 6.20
CA ASP A 288 10.01 -26.99 5.83
C ASP A 288 8.56 -26.93 6.34
N LEU A 289 7.61 -26.82 5.41
CA LEU A 289 6.18 -26.72 5.72
C LEU A 289 5.61 -27.98 6.38
N ARG A 290 6.26 -29.13 6.20
CA ARG A 290 5.80 -30.43 6.73
C ARG A 290 6.19 -30.62 8.19
N THR A 291 7.40 -30.20 8.55
CA THR A 291 7.94 -30.45 9.89
C THR A 291 7.91 -29.23 10.80
N GLY A 292 7.94 -28.01 10.24
CA GLY A 292 8.02 -26.78 11.02
C GLY A 292 9.25 -26.72 11.95
N PRO A 293 9.23 -25.85 12.98
CA PRO A 293 8.26 -24.77 13.21
C PRO A 293 8.33 -23.69 12.12
N LEU A 294 7.21 -23.00 11.86
CA LEU A 294 7.10 -21.95 10.83
C LEU A 294 7.27 -20.53 11.38
N LEU A 295 7.82 -20.44 12.60
CA LEU A 295 8.29 -19.25 13.27
C LEU A 295 9.72 -19.53 13.75
N ARG A 296 10.67 -18.66 13.38
CA ARG A 296 12.04 -18.62 13.90
C ARG A 296 12.25 -17.29 14.60
N ALA A 297 12.67 -17.32 15.85
CA ALA A 297 13.04 -16.14 16.60
C ALA A 297 14.55 -16.12 16.86
N SER A 298 15.18 -14.94 16.90
CA SER A 298 16.56 -14.80 17.34
C SER A 298 16.79 -13.44 18.02
N LEU A 299 17.72 -13.39 18.96
CA LEU A 299 18.12 -12.17 19.63
C LEU A 299 19.59 -11.87 19.35
N ILE A 300 19.87 -10.78 18.64
CA ILE A 300 21.23 -10.30 18.39
C ILE A 300 21.55 -9.21 19.43
N ARG A 301 22.58 -9.40 20.24
CA ARG A 301 23.01 -8.43 21.25
C ARG A 301 24.16 -7.58 20.69
N LEU A 302 23.94 -6.28 20.57
CA LEU A 302 24.93 -5.32 20.06
C LEU A 302 25.72 -4.67 21.21
N ASP A 303 25.07 -4.41 22.34
CA ASP A 303 25.69 -4.03 23.63
C ASP A 303 24.79 -4.45 24.82
N ASP A 304 24.93 -3.83 26.00
CA ASP A 304 24.13 -4.14 27.19
C ASP A 304 22.68 -3.62 27.12
N GLU A 305 22.44 -2.58 26.32
CA GLU A 305 21.14 -1.90 26.18
C GLU A 305 20.66 -1.86 24.72
N GLU A 306 21.41 -2.38 23.75
CA GLU A 306 21.04 -2.41 22.33
C GLU A 306 20.99 -3.86 21.82
N HIS A 307 19.81 -4.25 21.36
CA HIS A 307 19.51 -5.58 20.85
C HIS A 307 18.74 -5.49 19.53
N VAL A 308 18.76 -6.56 18.74
CA VAL A 308 17.88 -6.74 17.59
C VAL A 308 17.16 -8.08 17.75
N LEU A 309 15.84 -8.04 17.85
CA LEU A 309 14.97 -9.21 17.83
C LEU A 309 14.54 -9.48 16.39
N THR A 310 14.73 -10.70 15.91
CA THR A 310 14.16 -11.17 14.64
C THR A 310 13.03 -12.14 14.90
N LEU A 311 11.94 -11.98 14.16
CA LEU A 311 10.80 -12.88 14.05
C LEU A 311 10.60 -13.19 12.57
N THR A 312 11.10 -14.32 12.13
CA THR A 312 11.02 -14.76 10.74
C THR A 312 9.98 -15.86 10.62
N MET A 313 9.02 -15.69 9.72
CA MET A 313 7.87 -16.59 9.57
C MET A 313 7.69 -16.97 8.10
N HIS A 314 6.92 -18.02 7.83
CA HIS A 314 6.48 -18.33 6.46
C HIS A 314 5.13 -17.66 6.15
N HIS A 315 4.98 -17.08 4.96
CA HIS A 315 3.77 -16.36 4.54
C HIS A 315 2.50 -17.26 4.49
N ILE A 316 2.65 -18.58 4.54
CA ILE A 316 1.51 -19.52 4.64
C ILE A 316 0.79 -19.47 6.00
N VAL A 317 1.45 -18.98 7.05
CA VAL A 317 0.90 -18.86 8.42
C VAL A 317 0.69 -17.41 8.86
N THR A 318 1.13 -16.43 8.06
CA THR A 318 1.10 -15.01 8.41
C THR A 318 0.91 -14.14 7.17
N ASP A 319 0.55 -12.88 7.36
CA ASP A 319 0.49 -11.86 6.32
C ASP A 319 0.84 -10.48 6.89
N GLY A 320 0.80 -9.43 6.06
CA GLY A 320 1.16 -8.08 6.49
C GLY A 320 0.33 -7.59 7.68
N TRP A 321 -0.98 -7.89 7.70
CA TRP A 321 -1.86 -7.54 8.81
C TRP A 321 -1.57 -8.34 10.09
N SER A 322 -1.26 -9.63 9.94
CA SER A 322 -0.86 -10.50 11.06
C SER A 322 0.34 -9.93 11.81
N THR A 323 1.24 -9.20 11.14
CA THR A 323 2.39 -8.56 11.79
C THR A 323 1.95 -7.51 12.81
N ALA A 324 0.92 -6.71 12.51
CA ALA A 324 0.37 -5.74 13.47
C ALA A 324 -0.30 -6.43 14.68
N VAL A 325 -1.05 -7.52 14.42
CA VAL A 325 -1.65 -8.35 15.48
C VAL A 325 -0.56 -8.95 16.39
N ILE A 326 0.50 -9.49 15.79
CA ILE A 326 1.64 -10.05 16.53
C ILE A 326 2.33 -8.98 17.36
N SER A 327 2.56 -7.78 16.81
CA SER A 327 3.15 -6.65 17.56
C SER A 327 2.28 -6.23 18.75
N ALA A 328 0.97 -6.09 18.55
CA ALA A 328 0.05 -5.71 19.62
C ALA A 328 0.02 -6.76 20.75
N ASP A 329 -0.10 -8.04 20.39
CA ASP A 329 -0.10 -9.12 21.38
C ASP A 329 1.27 -9.27 22.06
N LEU A 330 2.38 -9.09 21.34
CA LEU A 330 3.73 -9.11 21.92
C LEU A 330 3.90 -8.01 22.97
N SER A 331 3.36 -6.82 22.71
CA SER A 331 3.37 -5.68 23.64
C SER A 331 2.72 -6.05 24.97
N GLU A 332 1.51 -6.59 24.89
CA GLU A 332 0.72 -6.97 26.08
C GLU A 332 1.34 -8.17 26.81
N LEU A 333 1.80 -9.19 26.08
CA LEU A 333 2.41 -10.38 26.67
C LEU A 333 3.74 -10.07 27.36
N TYR A 334 4.59 -9.25 26.75
CA TYR A 334 5.85 -8.81 27.35
C TYR A 334 5.60 -7.91 28.56
N GLY A 335 4.71 -6.92 28.42
CA GLY A 335 4.35 -6.03 29.53
C GLY A 335 3.75 -6.79 30.72
N ALA A 336 2.93 -7.81 30.46
CA ALA A 336 2.38 -8.68 31.50
C ALA A 336 3.48 -9.48 32.22
N ALA A 337 4.42 -10.04 31.47
CA ALA A 337 5.53 -10.81 32.03
C ALA A 337 6.47 -9.94 32.89
N VAL A 338 6.84 -8.73 32.42
CA VAL A 338 7.66 -7.78 33.18
C VAL A 338 6.99 -7.36 34.50
N MET A 339 5.66 -7.15 34.47
CA MET A 339 4.89 -6.76 35.65
C MET A 339 4.43 -7.94 36.51
N ALA A 340 4.81 -9.17 36.16
CA ALA A 340 4.36 -10.40 36.82
C ALA A 340 2.82 -10.50 36.97
N ARG A 341 2.08 -10.06 35.95
CA ARG A 341 0.62 -10.12 35.87
C ARG A 341 0.16 -11.09 34.79
N ARG A 342 -1.12 -11.44 34.79
CA ARG A 342 -1.72 -12.15 33.66
C ARG A 342 -1.92 -11.18 32.48
N PRO A 343 -1.71 -11.64 31.24
CA PRO A 343 -2.09 -10.87 30.05
C PRO A 343 -3.59 -10.63 30.01
N ALA A 344 -4.00 -9.43 29.64
CA ALA A 344 -5.37 -8.97 29.49
C ALA A 344 -5.82 -9.08 28.02
N LEU A 345 -5.57 -10.23 27.39
CA LEU A 345 -5.99 -10.51 26.01
C LEU A 345 -7.32 -11.25 25.99
N ALA A 346 -8.29 -10.71 25.25
CA ALA A 346 -9.58 -11.39 25.06
C ALA A 346 -9.38 -12.73 24.33
N PRO A 347 -10.16 -13.79 24.65
CA PRO A 347 -10.16 -15.02 23.87
C PRO A 347 -10.48 -14.76 22.41
N LEU A 348 -9.80 -15.46 21.50
CA LEU A 348 -10.13 -15.39 20.08
C LEU A 348 -11.44 -16.16 19.84
N PRO A 349 -12.42 -15.56 19.12
CA PRO A 349 -13.73 -16.20 18.92
C PRO A 349 -13.67 -17.41 17.99
N LEU A 350 -12.67 -17.46 17.10
CA LEU A 350 -12.37 -18.56 16.20
C LEU A 350 -10.87 -18.64 15.92
N GLY A 351 -10.41 -19.75 15.36
CA GLY A 351 -9.05 -19.95 14.84
C GLY A 351 -9.03 -19.96 13.31
N TYR A 352 -7.84 -19.82 12.73
CA TYR A 352 -7.68 -19.76 11.27
C TYR A 352 -8.22 -21.01 10.55
N ALA A 353 -8.13 -22.18 11.18
CA ALA A 353 -8.66 -23.43 10.61
C ALA A 353 -10.20 -23.40 10.44
N ASP A 354 -10.91 -22.66 11.28
CA ASP A 354 -12.36 -22.46 11.17
C ASP A 354 -12.68 -21.64 9.91
N TYR A 355 -11.94 -20.54 9.71
CA TYR A 355 -12.03 -19.73 8.49
C TYR A 355 -11.72 -20.54 7.23
N ALA A 356 -10.64 -21.34 7.25
CA ALA A 356 -10.26 -22.17 6.10
C ALA A 356 -11.34 -23.21 5.75
N ALA A 357 -11.94 -23.85 6.76
CA ALA A 357 -13.04 -24.79 6.55
C ALA A 357 -14.29 -24.10 6.00
N TRP A 358 -14.69 -22.97 6.59
CA TRP A 358 -15.82 -22.18 6.11
C TRP A 358 -15.63 -21.66 4.68
N GLN A 359 -14.43 -21.21 4.32
CA GLN A 359 -14.11 -20.74 2.97
C GLN A 359 -14.29 -21.85 1.92
N ARG A 360 -14.06 -23.11 2.31
CA ARG A 360 -14.18 -24.29 1.44
C ARG A 360 -15.59 -24.87 1.40
N ASP A 361 -16.45 -24.51 2.34
CA ASP A 361 -17.79 -25.07 2.47
C ASP A 361 -18.67 -24.69 1.26
N PRO A 362 -19.20 -25.67 0.49
CA PRO A 362 -20.13 -25.45 -0.60
C PRO A 362 -21.45 -24.77 -0.19
N LEU A 363 -21.83 -24.83 1.08
CA LEU A 363 -22.99 -24.13 1.63
C LEU A 363 -22.60 -22.85 2.39
N GLY A 364 -21.30 -22.62 2.55
CA GLY A 364 -20.72 -21.48 3.27
C GLY A 364 -20.03 -20.50 2.33
N GLY A 365 -18.72 -20.32 2.51
CA GLY A 365 -17.93 -19.33 1.78
C GLY A 365 -17.88 -19.57 0.27
N ALA A 366 -17.82 -20.83 -0.18
CA ALA A 366 -17.68 -21.13 -1.61
C ALA A 366 -18.93 -20.76 -2.41
N ALA A 367 -20.14 -20.93 -1.87
CA ALA A 367 -21.38 -20.52 -2.53
C ALA A 367 -21.44 -19.01 -2.80
N ARG A 368 -20.87 -18.19 -1.90
CA ARG A 368 -20.87 -16.73 -2.00
C ARG A 368 -19.94 -16.20 -3.09
N MET A 369 -18.90 -16.96 -3.43
CA MET A 369 -17.92 -16.58 -4.44
C MET A 369 -18.41 -16.81 -5.88
N GLU A 370 -19.32 -17.76 -6.12
CA GLU A 370 -19.65 -18.20 -7.48
C GLU A 370 -20.26 -17.07 -8.35
N PRO A 371 -21.19 -16.23 -7.86
CA PRO A 371 -21.67 -15.08 -8.63
C PRO A 371 -20.57 -14.06 -8.93
N GLN A 372 -19.63 -13.87 -8.00
CA GLN A 372 -18.52 -12.94 -8.18
C GLN A 372 -17.46 -13.47 -9.15
N LEU A 373 -17.34 -14.80 -9.31
CA LEU A 373 -16.41 -15.42 -10.24
C LEU A 373 -16.76 -15.10 -11.69
N GLU A 374 -18.04 -14.94 -12.01
CA GLU A 374 -18.48 -14.59 -13.37
C GLU A 374 -18.02 -13.18 -13.77
N TYR A 375 -18.09 -12.21 -12.85
CA TYR A 375 -17.51 -10.89 -13.06
C TYR A 375 -16.03 -10.97 -13.45
N TRP A 376 -15.25 -11.80 -12.76
CA TRP A 376 -13.82 -11.97 -13.06
C TRP A 376 -13.58 -12.65 -14.41
N ARG A 377 -14.41 -13.64 -14.78
CA ARG A 377 -14.34 -14.28 -16.10
C ARG A 377 -14.54 -13.26 -17.22
N GLU A 378 -15.57 -12.43 -17.12
CA GLU A 378 -15.85 -11.39 -18.12
C GLU A 378 -14.76 -10.31 -18.12
N ARG A 379 -14.37 -9.82 -16.95
CA ARG A 379 -13.46 -8.66 -16.84
C ARG A 379 -12.05 -8.97 -17.34
N LEU A 380 -11.58 -10.20 -17.14
CA LEU A 380 -10.23 -10.67 -17.46
C LEU A 380 -10.19 -11.55 -18.71
N ALA A 381 -11.30 -11.66 -19.46
CA ALA A 381 -11.33 -12.34 -20.74
C ALA A 381 -10.31 -11.72 -21.72
N GLU A 382 -9.61 -12.58 -22.46
CA GLU A 382 -8.65 -12.19 -23.51
C GLU A 382 -7.55 -11.24 -23.00
N LEU A 383 -7.17 -11.36 -21.72
CA LEU A 383 -6.12 -10.54 -21.15
C LEU A 383 -4.76 -10.88 -21.74
N ALA A 384 -4.12 -9.88 -22.37
CA ALA A 384 -2.75 -10.01 -22.85
C ALA A 384 -1.74 -9.75 -21.71
N PRO A 385 -0.62 -10.50 -21.65
CA PRO A 385 0.47 -10.18 -20.75
C PRO A 385 1.05 -8.78 -21.00
N LEU A 386 1.53 -8.14 -19.93
CA LEU A 386 2.26 -6.87 -20.02
C LEU A 386 3.69 -7.13 -20.53
N GLU A 387 4.07 -6.45 -21.60
CA GLU A 387 5.38 -6.54 -22.26
C GLU A 387 6.20 -5.28 -21.97
N LEU A 388 6.99 -5.32 -20.90
CA LEU A 388 7.93 -4.24 -20.59
C LEU A 388 9.26 -4.45 -21.33
N PRO A 389 9.93 -3.37 -21.76
CA PRO A 389 11.27 -3.49 -22.32
C PRO A 389 12.26 -3.80 -21.19
N THR A 390 12.72 -5.04 -21.16
CA THR A 390 13.71 -5.55 -20.19
C THR A 390 15.13 -5.30 -20.69
N ASP A 391 16.08 -5.14 -19.77
CA ASP A 391 17.50 -4.98 -20.10
C ASP A 391 18.15 -6.32 -20.51
N ARG A 392 17.54 -7.43 -20.09
CA ARG A 392 17.94 -8.80 -20.38
C ARG A 392 16.77 -9.59 -20.97
N PRO A 393 17.03 -10.62 -21.80
CA PRO A 393 15.96 -11.46 -22.32
C PRO A 393 15.25 -12.20 -21.18
N ARG A 394 13.93 -12.32 -21.27
CA ARG A 394 13.14 -13.05 -20.28
C ARG A 394 13.59 -14.53 -20.24
N PRO A 395 13.94 -15.07 -19.06
CA PRO A 395 14.26 -16.49 -18.91
C PRO A 395 13.07 -17.40 -19.21
N ALA A 396 13.30 -18.67 -19.56
CA ALA A 396 12.22 -19.63 -19.85
C ALA A 396 11.37 -20.00 -18.62
N VAL A 397 11.96 -19.90 -17.43
CA VAL A 397 11.29 -20.10 -16.14
C VAL A 397 11.52 -18.85 -15.32
N GLN A 398 10.46 -18.35 -14.69
CA GLN A 398 10.50 -17.15 -13.87
C GLN A 398 11.60 -17.29 -12.80
N THR A 399 12.50 -16.32 -12.75
CA THR A 399 13.49 -16.21 -11.67
C THR A 399 12.96 -15.30 -10.58
N ARG A 400 13.58 -15.35 -9.41
CA ARG A 400 13.14 -14.58 -8.23
C ARG A 400 14.23 -13.69 -7.65
N CYS A 401 15.35 -13.49 -8.35
CA CYS A 401 16.43 -12.63 -7.87
C CYS A 401 15.98 -11.16 -7.89
N GLY A 402 15.79 -10.58 -6.72
CA GLY A 402 15.21 -9.25 -6.56
C GLY A 402 16.19 -8.22 -6.01
N ALA A 403 15.89 -6.96 -6.31
CA ALA A 403 16.46 -5.81 -5.63
C ALA A 403 15.37 -4.76 -5.41
N LEU A 404 15.62 -3.85 -4.48
CA LEU A 404 14.64 -2.85 -4.03
C LEU A 404 15.23 -1.45 -4.18
N LEU A 405 14.58 -0.58 -4.96
CA LEU A 405 14.91 0.83 -5.06
C LEU A 405 13.96 1.64 -4.18
N GLU A 406 14.49 2.56 -3.39
CA GLU A 406 13.69 3.49 -2.56
C GLU A 406 13.66 4.90 -3.15
N PHE A 407 12.52 5.57 -3.06
CA PHE A 407 12.35 6.98 -3.37
C PHE A 407 11.31 7.62 -2.43
N THR A 408 11.31 8.95 -2.33
CA THR A 408 10.41 9.67 -1.40
C THR A 408 9.54 10.67 -2.15
N LEU A 409 8.26 10.72 -1.79
CA LEU A 409 7.33 11.76 -2.17
C LEU A 409 7.10 12.67 -0.94
N PRO A 410 7.51 13.95 -1.01
CA PRO A 410 7.32 14.88 0.10
C PRO A 410 5.84 15.05 0.46
N ALA A 411 5.52 15.24 1.74
CA ALA A 411 4.15 15.44 2.22
C ALA A 411 3.36 16.50 1.41
N ALA A 412 4.00 17.60 1.01
CA ALA A 412 3.35 18.63 0.20
C ALA A 412 2.88 18.13 -1.18
N LEU A 413 3.63 17.22 -1.81
CA LEU A 413 3.22 16.59 -3.07
C LEU A 413 2.07 15.60 -2.83
N VAL A 414 2.17 14.79 -1.77
CA VAL A 414 1.13 13.82 -1.40
C VAL A 414 -0.22 14.52 -1.13
N GLU A 415 -0.22 15.67 -0.46
CA GLU A 415 -1.43 16.46 -0.26
C GLU A 415 -2.04 16.99 -1.56
N ARG A 416 -1.20 17.44 -2.51
CA ARG A 416 -1.69 17.85 -3.84
C ARG A 416 -2.23 16.68 -4.65
N LEU A 417 -1.60 15.51 -4.57
CA LEU A 417 -2.10 14.27 -5.19
C LEU A 417 -3.46 13.86 -4.60
N ARG A 418 -3.61 13.91 -3.27
CA ARG A 418 -4.91 13.70 -2.60
C ARG A 418 -5.96 14.70 -3.09
N ALA A 419 -5.59 15.97 -3.23
CA ALA A 419 -6.49 17.00 -3.74
C ALA A 419 -6.88 16.77 -5.21
N ALA A 420 -5.93 16.35 -6.06
CA ALA A 420 -6.20 15.99 -7.46
C ALA A 420 -7.15 14.78 -7.55
N GLY A 421 -6.89 13.73 -6.76
CA GLY A 421 -7.76 12.55 -6.67
C GLY A 421 -9.21 12.90 -6.28
N ARG A 422 -9.35 13.75 -5.26
CA ARG A 422 -10.67 14.18 -4.74
C ARG A 422 -11.53 14.93 -5.76
N ARG A 423 -10.97 15.54 -6.81
CA ARG A 423 -11.77 16.23 -7.85
C ARG A 423 -12.69 15.28 -8.62
N ARG A 424 -12.40 13.98 -8.59
CA ARG A 424 -13.18 12.91 -9.25
C ARG A 424 -13.60 11.80 -8.26
N ASP A 425 -13.71 12.17 -6.99
CA ASP A 425 -13.97 11.29 -5.83
C ASP A 425 -13.05 10.05 -5.78
N GLY A 426 -11.80 10.21 -6.23
CA GLY A 426 -10.77 9.18 -6.15
C GLY A 426 -9.95 9.27 -4.86
N THR A 427 -9.41 8.14 -4.42
CA THR A 427 -8.46 8.08 -3.31
C THR A 427 -7.02 8.30 -3.78
N LEU A 428 -6.10 8.53 -2.83
CA LEU A 428 -4.66 8.59 -3.12
C LEU A 428 -4.17 7.31 -3.83
N PHE A 429 -4.64 6.15 -3.40
CA PHE A 429 -4.31 4.87 -4.06
C PHE A 429 -4.72 4.88 -5.54
N MET A 430 -5.94 5.32 -5.86
CA MET A 430 -6.41 5.39 -7.25
C MET A 430 -5.56 6.35 -8.09
N THR A 431 -5.13 7.49 -7.52
CA THR A 431 -4.23 8.43 -8.21
C THR A 431 -2.85 7.82 -8.47
N LEU A 432 -2.26 7.15 -7.47
CA LEU A 432 -0.96 6.46 -7.60
C LEU A 432 -1.03 5.33 -8.62
N LEU A 433 -2.08 4.51 -8.54
CA LEU A 433 -2.36 3.40 -9.46
C LEU A 433 -2.50 3.89 -10.90
N ALA A 434 -3.36 4.89 -11.15
CA ALA A 434 -3.55 5.48 -12.48
C ALA A 434 -2.22 5.99 -13.04
N THR A 435 -1.42 6.66 -12.23
CA THR A 435 -0.11 7.18 -12.65
C THR A 435 0.89 6.05 -12.95
N CYS A 436 0.87 4.97 -12.18
CA CYS A 436 1.66 3.77 -12.48
C CYS A 436 1.22 3.12 -13.80
N GLN A 437 -0.09 2.97 -14.04
CA GLN A 437 -0.61 2.45 -15.30
C GLN A 437 -0.23 3.32 -16.50
N VAL A 438 -0.23 4.65 -16.36
CA VAL A 438 0.30 5.56 -17.39
C VAL A 438 1.78 5.31 -17.66
N LEU A 439 2.61 5.18 -16.61
CA LEU A 439 4.02 4.86 -16.77
C LEU A 439 4.19 3.54 -17.54
N LEU A 440 3.49 2.49 -17.13
CA LEU A 440 3.56 1.17 -17.75
C LEU A 440 3.13 1.22 -19.22
N ALA A 441 2.00 1.86 -19.53
CA ALA A 441 1.52 2.05 -20.90
C ALA A 441 2.56 2.75 -21.79
N ARG A 442 3.24 3.78 -21.26
CA ARG A 442 4.26 4.52 -22.00
C ARG A 442 5.54 3.73 -22.23
N TRP A 443 5.87 2.79 -21.35
CA TRP A 443 7.05 1.94 -21.47
C TRP A 443 6.80 0.70 -22.33
N SER A 444 5.63 0.06 -22.22
CA SER A 444 5.26 -1.11 -23.01
C SER A 444 4.73 -0.76 -24.41
N GLY A 445 4.18 0.45 -24.58
CA GLY A 445 3.43 0.81 -25.78
C GLY A 445 2.05 0.15 -25.85
N GLN A 446 1.58 -0.48 -24.76
CA GLN A 446 0.25 -1.09 -24.67
C GLN A 446 -0.76 -0.11 -24.07
N GLU A 447 -2.01 -0.17 -24.53
CA GLU A 447 -3.11 0.60 -23.94
C GLU A 447 -3.88 -0.18 -22.87
N ASP A 448 -3.95 -1.51 -22.96
CA ASP A 448 -4.66 -2.34 -21.98
C ASP A 448 -3.68 -2.85 -20.91
N ILE A 449 -3.77 -2.28 -19.71
CA ILE A 449 -2.81 -2.51 -18.63
C ILE A 449 -3.49 -3.23 -17.49
N ALA A 450 -3.01 -4.43 -17.17
CA ALA A 450 -3.38 -5.16 -15.96
C ALA A 450 -2.23 -5.15 -14.95
N VAL A 451 -2.55 -4.75 -13.71
CA VAL A 451 -1.64 -4.81 -12.57
C VAL A 451 -2.30 -5.55 -11.41
N GLY A 452 -1.50 -6.17 -10.56
CA GLY A 452 -1.97 -6.73 -9.29
C GLY A 452 -2.09 -5.65 -8.22
N THR A 453 -3.01 -5.86 -7.29
CA THR A 453 -3.04 -5.20 -5.97
C THR A 453 -3.37 -6.23 -4.91
N VAL A 454 -3.19 -5.88 -3.63
CA VAL A 454 -3.59 -6.72 -2.49
C VAL A 454 -4.76 -6.13 -1.72
N THR A 455 -5.57 -6.99 -1.10
CA THR A 455 -6.56 -6.64 -0.07
C THR A 455 -6.32 -7.44 1.20
N SER A 456 -6.83 -6.98 2.35
CA SER A 456 -6.56 -7.62 3.65
C SER A 456 -7.18 -9.01 3.80
N GLY A 457 -8.23 -9.32 3.04
CA GLY A 457 -9.04 -10.53 3.16
C GLY A 457 -9.76 -10.68 4.51
N ARG A 458 -9.85 -9.59 5.28
CA ARG A 458 -10.46 -9.53 6.62
C ARG A 458 -11.69 -8.64 6.63
N GLU A 459 -12.65 -8.99 5.79
CA GLU A 459 -13.91 -8.27 5.63
C GLU A 459 -14.92 -8.54 6.77
N ARG A 460 -14.52 -9.31 7.79
CA ARG A 460 -15.39 -9.72 8.90
C ARG A 460 -14.73 -9.34 10.23
N PRO A 461 -15.45 -8.74 11.19
CA PRO A 461 -14.88 -8.30 12.45
C PRO A 461 -14.20 -9.43 13.23
N GLU A 462 -14.73 -10.65 13.16
CA GLU A 462 -14.20 -11.80 13.89
C GLU A 462 -12.83 -12.27 13.36
N LEU A 463 -12.38 -11.78 12.19
CA LEU A 463 -11.09 -12.09 11.58
C LEU A 463 -10.00 -11.04 11.92
N GLU A 464 -10.37 -9.87 12.43
CA GLU A 464 -9.46 -8.72 12.59
C GLU A 464 -8.25 -9.02 13.49
N HIS A 465 -8.45 -9.85 14.51
CA HIS A 465 -7.43 -10.22 15.50
C HIS A 465 -6.77 -11.58 15.23
N LEU A 466 -7.03 -12.19 14.06
CA LEU A 466 -6.44 -13.47 13.71
C LEU A 466 -5.13 -13.30 12.95
N VAL A 467 -4.12 -14.01 13.43
CA VAL A 467 -2.92 -14.33 12.66
C VAL A 467 -3.29 -15.38 11.61
N GLY A 468 -2.76 -15.26 10.40
CA GLY A 468 -2.99 -16.22 9.31
C GLY A 468 -2.77 -15.62 7.92
N MET A 469 -2.91 -16.45 6.89
CA MET A 469 -2.79 -16.02 5.49
C MET A 469 -4.17 -15.61 4.93
N PHE A 470 -4.55 -14.34 5.07
CA PHE A 470 -5.84 -13.85 4.56
C PHE A 470 -5.70 -12.98 3.31
N VAL A 471 -4.52 -12.38 3.10
CA VAL A 471 -4.30 -11.45 1.99
C VAL A 471 -4.78 -12.06 0.67
N ASN A 472 -5.60 -11.31 -0.07
CA ASN A 472 -6.06 -11.70 -1.40
C ASN A 472 -5.41 -10.78 -2.45
N THR A 473 -5.22 -11.31 -3.65
CA THR A 473 -4.68 -10.56 -4.79
C THR A 473 -5.79 -10.28 -5.79
N LEU A 474 -5.94 -9.02 -6.21
CA LEU A 474 -6.90 -8.61 -7.22
C LEU A 474 -6.18 -8.09 -8.46
N VAL A 475 -6.79 -8.31 -9.63
CA VAL A 475 -6.25 -7.83 -10.91
C VAL A 475 -7.01 -6.59 -11.36
N LEU A 476 -6.31 -5.47 -11.47
CA LEU A 476 -6.84 -4.18 -11.89
C LEU A 476 -6.48 -3.93 -13.35
N ARG A 477 -7.39 -4.31 -14.24
CA ARG A 477 -7.28 -4.08 -15.69
C ARG A 477 -7.85 -2.71 -16.04
N THR A 478 -7.11 -1.88 -16.76
CA THR A 478 -7.60 -0.56 -17.20
C THR A 478 -7.02 -0.24 -18.57
N ARG A 479 -7.87 0.29 -19.46
CA ARG A 479 -7.42 0.88 -20.72
C ARG A 479 -6.93 2.30 -20.48
N VAL A 480 -5.74 2.61 -20.96
CA VAL A 480 -5.05 3.90 -20.91
C VAL A 480 -4.98 4.45 -22.33
N ALA A 481 -5.79 5.46 -22.64
CA ALA A 481 -5.74 6.15 -23.93
C ALA A 481 -4.82 7.38 -23.84
N ALA A 482 -4.13 7.73 -24.93
CA ALA A 482 -3.19 8.85 -24.91
C ALA A 482 -3.87 10.23 -25.08
N ASP A 483 -5.06 10.26 -25.68
CA ASP A 483 -5.81 11.47 -26.04
C ASP A 483 -6.81 11.91 -24.96
N GLU A 484 -7.14 11.03 -24.00
CA GLU A 484 -7.95 11.37 -22.83
C GLU A 484 -7.17 12.18 -21.80
N SER A 485 -7.90 12.95 -20.99
CA SER A 485 -7.36 13.64 -19.81
C SER A 485 -7.05 12.65 -18.69
N PHE A 486 -6.14 13.02 -17.79
CA PHE A 486 -5.86 12.21 -16.61
C PHE A 486 -7.08 12.11 -15.67
N GLU A 487 -7.93 13.13 -15.60
CA GLU A 487 -9.18 13.07 -14.84
C GLU A 487 -10.17 12.02 -15.37
N GLU A 488 -10.27 11.84 -16.69
CA GLU A 488 -11.09 10.79 -17.32
C GLU A 488 -10.54 9.41 -17.02
N LEU A 489 -9.22 9.23 -17.14
CA LEU A 489 -8.54 8.00 -16.75
C LEU A 489 -8.78 7.68 -15.27
N LEU A 490 -8.62 8.66 -14.38
CA LEU A 490 -8.84 8.48 -12.93
C LEU A 490 -10.27 8.04 -12.62
N THR A 491 -11.26 8.57 -13.34
CA THR A 491 -12.67 8.16 -13.20
C THR A 491 -12.84 6.68 -13.58
N ARG A 492 -12.18 6.23 -14.65
CA ARG A 492 -12.20 4.82 -15.07
C ARG A 492 -11.46 3.90 -14.09
N VAL A 493 -10.31 4.33 -13.58
CA VAL A 493 -9.54 3.61 -12.57
C VAL A 493 -10.36 3.47 -11.29
N ARG A 494 -11.04 4.53 -10.83
CA ARG A 494 -11.97 4.48 -9.71
C ARG A 494 -13.04 3.41 -9.92
N GLY A 495 -13.73 3.42 -11.06
CA GLY A 495 -14.73 2.39 -11.37
C GLY A 495 -14.16 0.98 -11.31
N THR A 496 -13.00 0.77 -11.93
CA THR A 496 -12.28 -0.53 -11.92
C THR A 496 -11.94 -0.99 -10.52
N VAL A 497 -11.40 -0.11 -9.67
CA VAL A 497 -11.02 -0.43 -8.29
C VAL A 497 -12.25 -0.76 -7.45
N LEU A 498 -13.33 0.01 -7.57
CA LEU A 498 -14.55 -0.22 -6.81
C LEU A 498 -15.24 -1.52 -7.22
N ASP A 499 -15.28 -1.82 -8.51
CA ASP A 499 -15.85 -3.08 -9.00
C ASP A 499 -14.99 -4.27 -8.57
N ALA A 500 -13.65 -4.17 -8.65
CA ALA A 500 -12.75 -5.21 -8.15
C ALA A 500 -12.94 -5.48 -6.66
N PHE A 501 -13.08 -4.43 -5.84
CA PHE A 501 -13.28 -4.56 -4.39
C PHE A 501 -14.67 -5.09 -4.03
N ALA A 502 -15.68 -4.84 -4.85
CA ALA A 502 -17.00 -5.45 -4.67
C ALA A 502 -17.00 -6.96 -4.94
N HIS A 503 -16.00 -7.48 -5.66
CA HIS A 503 -15.85 -8.89 -6.00
C HIS A 503 -14.60 -9.55 -5.37
N GLN A 504 -14.09 -8.96 -4.29
CA GLN A 504 -12.83 -9.37 -3.66
C GLN A 504 -12.89 -10.67 -2.87
N ASP A 505 -14.09 -11.25 -2.67
CA ASP A 505 -14.22 -12.50 -1.92
C ASP A 505 -13.68 -13.69 -2.72
N VAL A 506 -13.59 -13.57 -4.05
CA VAL A 506 -13.02 -14.63 -4.90
C VAL A 506 -11.50 -14.64 -4.75
N PRO A 507 -10.90 -15.75 -4.28
CA PRO A 507 -9.45 -15.87 -4.16
C PRO A 507 -8.80 -15.84 -5.53
N PHE A 508 -7.63 -15.21 -5.63
CA PHE A 508 -6.85 -15.15 -6.88
C PHE A 508 -6.67 -16.52 -7.54
N GLU A 509 -6.44 -17.58 -6.75
CA GLU A 509 -6.30 -18.95 -7.22
C GLU A 509 -7.52 -19.42 -8.00
N ARG A 510 -8.73 -19.08 -7.51
CA ARG A 510 -9.99 -19.45 -8.15
C ARG A 510 -10.19 -18.70 -9.47
N ILE A 511 -9.74 -17.46 -9.53
CA ILE A 511 -9.76 -16.66 -10.76
C ILE A 511 -8.84 -17.30 -11.82
N VAL A 512 -7.60 -17.67 -11.44
CA VAL A 512 -6.65 -18.33 -12.34
C VAL A 512 -7.18 -19.69 -12.80
N ASP A 513 -7.70 -20.51 -11.89
CA ASP A 513 -8.27 -21.82 -12.21
C ASP A 513 -9.46 -21.72 -13.17
N ALA A 514 -10.31 -20.69 -13.00
CA ALA A 514 -11.49 -20.49 -13.83
C ALA A 514 -11.17 -19.92 -15.22
N LEU A 515 -10.17 -19.05 -15.32
CA LEU A 515 -9.75 -18.44 -16.60
C LEU A 515 -8.86 -19.37 -17.43
N GLN A 516 -8.14 -20.29 -16.79
CA GLN A 516 -7.15 -21.17 -17.42
C GLN A 516 -6.26 -20.43 -18.44
N PRO A 517 -5.55 -19.35 -18.03
CA PRO A 517 -4.70 -18.61 -18.94
C PRO A 517 -3.61 -19.54 -19.52
N GLU A 518 -3.09 -19.18 -20.70
CA GLU A 518 -2.00 -19.93 -21.31
C GLU A 518 -0.84 -20.08 -20.32
N ARG A 519 -0.37 -21.32 -20.12
CA ARG A 519 0.69 -21.61 -19.15
C ARG A 519 2.03 -21.11 -19.68
N ASP A 520 2.41 -19.92 -19.24
CA ASP A 520 3.74 -19.35 -19.43
C ASP A 520 4.54 -19.46 -18.12
N THR A 521 5.52 -20.37 -18.08
CA THR A 521 6.37 -20.58 -16.90
C THR A 521 7.33 -19.41 -16.63
N SER A 522 7.46 -18.46 -17.56
CA SER A 522 8.33 -17.30 -17.44
C SER A 522 7.65 -16.08 -16.78
N ARG A 523 6.35 -16.19 -16.45
CA ARG A 523 5.53 -15.09 -15.94
C ARG A 523 4.61 -15.51 -14.81
N THR A 524 4.27 -14.55 -13.96
CA THR A 524 3.12 -14.65 -13.07
C THR A 524 1.81 -14.67 -13.88
N PRO A 525 0.80 -15.45 -13.45
CA PRO A 525 -0.51 -15.46 -14.11
C PRO A 525 -1.17 -14.07 -14.07
N LEU A 526 -1.84 -13.70 -15.16
CA LEU A 526 -2.72 -12.52 -15.30
C LEU A 526 -2.07 -11.13 -15.22
N PHE A 527 -0.98 -10.94 -14.47
CA PHE A 527 -0.28 -9.66 -14.40
C PHE A 527 1.20 -9.85 -14.07
N GLN A 528 2.04 -8.89 -14.44
CA GLN A 528 3.50 -8.92 -14.20
C GLN A 528 3.97 -7.83 -13.23
N VAL A 529 3.12 -6.86 -12.91
CA VAL A 529 3.43 -5.73 -12.05
C VAL A 529 2.45 -5.63 -10.90
N MET A 530 2.95 -5.50 -9.67
CA MET A 530 2.16 -5.25 -8.46
C MET A 530 2.17 -3.75 -8.13
N VAL A 531 1.04 -3.20 -7.68
CA VAL A 531 0.93 -1.84 -7.15
C VAL A 531 0.15 -1.88 -5.84
N ALA A 532 0.76 -1.43 -4.74
CA ALA A 532 0.14 -1.46 -3.42
C ALA A 532 0.40 -0.16 -2.63
N LEU A 533 -0.59 0.24 -1.83
CA LEU A 533 -0.46 1.32 -0.84
C LEU A 533 -0.68 0.72 0.55
N HIS A 534 0.35 0.79 1.39
CA HIS A 534 0.35 0.34 2.76
C HIS A 534 0.11 1.54 3.68
N ASN A 535 -1.03 1.55 4.37
CA ASN A 535 -1.41 2.62 5.30
C ASN A 535 -0.87 2.41 6.73
N LEU A 536 -0.22 1.29 6.97
CA LEU A 536 0.41 0.96 8.24
C LEU A 536 1.93 1.04 8.03
N GLY A 537 2.55 2.09 8.57
CA GLY A 537 3.95 1.93 8.98
C GLY A 537 4.03 0.72 9.91
N ALA A 538 5.11 -0.06 9.88
CA ALA A 538 5.25 -1.21 10.77
C ALA A 538 4.89 -0.79 12.21
N GLU A 539 3.74 -1.23 12.72
CA GLU A 539 3.35 -0.98 14.10
C GLU A 539 4.35 -1.73 14.95
N VAL A 540 5.31 -0.99 15.48
CA VAL A 540 6.31 -1.53 16.40
C VAL A 540 5.63 -1.77 17.74
N PRO A 541 5.94 -2.88 18.43
CA PRO A 541 5.36 -3.16 19.74
C PRO A 541 5.79 -2.09 20.76
N ASP A 542 4.88 -1.76 21.67
CA ASP A 542 5.19 -0.97 22.86
C ASP A 542 5.67 -1.91 23.97
N LEU A 543 6.99 -1.96 24.17
CA LEU A 543 7.63 -2.83 25.15
C LEU A 543 8.09 -1.99 26.34
N PRO A 544 7.50 -2.16 27.54
CA PRO A 544 7.84 -1.33 28.70
C PRO A 544 9.35 -1.31 28.99
N GLY A 545 9.91 -0.09 29.04
CA GLY A 545 11.33 0.15 29.29
C GLY A 545 12.24 0.08 28.05
N LEU A 546 11.68 -0.07 26.85
CA LEU A 546 12.42 -0.13 25.60
C LEU A 546 11.92 0.91 24.58
N THR A 547 12.84 1.48 23.82
CA THR A 547 12.53 2.15 22.56
C THR A 547 12.66 1.11 21.44
N VAL A 548 11.62 1.00 20.61
CA VAL A 548 11.54 -0.01 19.56
C VAL A 548 11.53 0.66 18.19
N GLU A 549 12.40 0.21 17.30
CA GLU A 549 12.50 0.68 15.92
C GLU A 549 12.48 -0.50 14.97
N SER A 550 11.76 -0.39 13.84
CA SER A 550 11.79 -1.42 12.80
C SER A 550 13.14 -1.38 12.07
N VAL A 551 13.72 -2.56 11.84
CA VAL A 551 14.96 -2.73 11.07
C VAL A 551 14.61 -3.29 9.70
N ARG A 552 15.07 -2.60 8.65
CA ARG A 552 14.93 -3.11 7.28
C ARG A 552 15.83 -4.33 7.09
N VAL A 553 15.22 -5.45 6.75
CA VAL A 553 15.93 -6.64 6.30
C VAL A 553 16.12 -6.52 4.78
N PRO A 554 17.35 -6.62 4.25
CA PRO A 554 17.59 -6.54 2.81
C PRO A 554 16.82 -7.63 2.05
N GLY A 555 15.80 -7.24 1.29
CA GLY A 555 15.09 -8.13 0.37
C GLY A 555 15.97 -8.47 -0.83
N ARG A 556 16.14 -9.76 -1.11
CA ARG A 556 16.87 -10.29 -2.29
C ARG A 556 15.98 -11.07 -3.24
N THR A 557 14.68 -11.07 -2.98
CA THR A 557 13.68 -11.77 -3.78
C THR A 557 12.78 -10.76 -4.47
N ALA A 558 12.24 -11.11 -5.63
CA ALA A 558 11.17 -10.37 -6.29
C ALA A 558 10.09 -11.37 -6.70
N GLY A 559 8.85 -11.14 -6.23
CA GLY A 559 7.71 -12.01 -6.57
C GLY A 559 7.13 -11.75 -7.96
N PHE A 560 7.43 -10.57 -8.52
CA PHE A 560 6.92 -10.07 -9.80
C PHE A 560 8.07 -9.49 -10.65
N ASP A 561 7.78 -9.13 -11.89
CA ASP A 561 8.78 -8.44 -12.72
C ASP A 561 9.14 -7.07 -12.12
N LEU A 562 8.11 -6.33 -11.67
CA LEU A 562 8.21 -5.09 -10.90
C LEU A 562 7.11 -5.04 -9.81
N GLY A 563 7.42 -4.42 -8.68
CA GLY A 563 6.45 -4.09 -7.63
C GLY A 563 6.59 -2.63 -7.22
N PHE A 564 5.50 -1.87 -7.22
CA PHE A 564 5.43 -0.51 -6.73
C PHE A 564 4.69 -0.47 -5.40
N ASP A 565 5.43 -0.37 -4.31
CA ASP A 565 4.89 -0.26 -2.96
C ASP A 565 5.00 1.17 -2.46
N PHE A 566 3.93 1.66 -1.86
CA PHE A 566 3.90 2.97 -1.24
C PHE A 566 3.59 2.84 0.24
N VAL A 567 4.37 3.48 1.10
CA VAL A 567 4.20 3.41 2.55
C VAL A 567 4.05 4.82 3.10
N ALA A 568 2.96 5.08 3.82
CA ALA A 568 2.74 6.35 4.49
C ALA A 568 3.71 6.51 5.68
N GLY A 569 4.28 7.71 5.84
CA GLY A 569 5.16 8.03 6.96
C GLY A 569 5.09 9.51 7.36
N PRO A 570 5.77 9.91 8.44
CA PRO A 570 5.68 11.28 8.97
C PRO A 570 6.09 12.38 7.97
N GLY A 571 6.96 12.04 7.01
CA GLY A 571 7.48 12.96 5.98
C GLY A 571 6.71 12.98 4.66
N GLY A 572 5.65 12.18 4.50
CA GLY A 572 4.93 11.99 3.24
C GLY A 572 4.75 10.51 2.92
N LEU A 573 5.15 10.12 1.71
CA LEU A 573 5.05 8.74 1.22
C LEU A 573 6.44 8.25 0.81
N THR A 574 6.87 7.10 1.33
CA THR A 574 8.05 6.42 0.82
C THR A 574 7.59 5.41 -0.23
N GLY A 575 8.14 5.52 -1.43
CA GLY A 575 7.90 4.58 -2.51
C GLY A 575 9.06 3.59 -2.62
N PHE A 576 8.73 2.33 -2.90
CA PHE A 576 9.67 1.27 -3.17
C PHE A 576 9.36 0.67 -4.54
N VAL A 577 10.41 0.42 -5.32
CA VAL A 577 10.33 -0.34 -6.57
C VAL A 577 11.11 -1.62 -6.38
N GLU A 578 10.40 -2.72 -6.12
CA GLU A 578 10.95 -4.07 -6.19
C GLU A 578 11.08 -4.46 -7.66
N TYR A 579 12.17 -5.11 -8.05
CA TYR A 579 12.38 -5.53 -9.43
C TYR A 579 13.20 -6.81 -9.54
N ASN A 580 12.86 -7.62 -10.54
CA ASN A 580 13.66 -8.78 -10.89
C ASN A 580 14.96 -8.35 -11.60
N THR A 581 16.09 -8.66 -10.97
CA THR A 581 17.45 -8.32 -11.44
C THR A 581 17.90 -9.10 -12.67
N ASP A 582 17.29 -10.25 -12.96
CA ASP A 582 17.51 -11.00 -14.21
C ASP A 582 16.76 -10.39 -15.40
N LEU A 583 15.84 -9.43 -15.16
CA LEU A 583 15.12 -8.69 -16.19
C LEU A 583 15.60 -7.24 -16.31
N PHE A 584 15.85 -6.56 -15.19
CA PHE A 584 16.14 -5.13 -15.16
C PHE A 584 17.45 -4.76 -14.47
N ASP A 585 18.11 -3.73 -15.00
CA ASP A 585 19.21 -3.04 -14.36
C ASP A 585 18.71 -1.97 -13.39
N ALA A 586 19.48 -1.77 -12.32
CA ALA A 586 19.23 -0.70 -11.36
C ALA A 586 19.14 0.70 -12.02
N ALA A 587 19.83 0.92 -13.15
CA ALA A 587 19.77 2.18 -13.89
C ALA A 587 18.42 2.39 -14.59
N THR A 588 17.86 1.34 -15.17
CA THR A 588 16.55 1.35 -15.83
C THR A 588 15.44 1.59 -14.81
N VAL A 589 15.48 0.90 -13.68
CA VAL A 589 14.49 1.09 -12.60
C VAL A 589 14.59 2.47 -11.96
N ARG A 590 15.81 3.01 -11.76
CA ARG A 590 16.00 4.40 -11.32
C ARG A 590 15.41 5.41 -12.29
N ARG A 591 15.47 5.14 -13.60
CA ARG A 591 14.83 5.97 -14.63
C ARG A 591 13.31 5.89 -14.52
N MET A 592 12.73 4.69 -14.40
CA MET A 592 11.29 4.50 -14.18
C MET A 592 10.79 5.24 -12.93
N ALA A 593 11.49 5.12 -11.80
CA ALA A 593 11.12 5.81 -10.56
C ALA A 593 11.19 7.34 -10.70
N ARG A 594 12.22 7.87 -11.38
CA ARG A 594 12.31 9.31 -11.67
C ARG A 594 11.15 9.78 -12.54
N GLN A 595 10.79 9.01 -13.55
CA GLN A 595 9.68 9.31 -14.44
C GLN A 595 8.33 9.24 -13.75
N LEU A 596 8.13 8.23 -12.89
CA LEU A 596 6.95 8.14 -12.03
C LEU A 596 6.78 9.40 -11.18
N ARG A 597 7.87 9.87 -10.54
CA ARG A 597 7.84 11.12 -9.77
C ARG A 597 7.46 12.32 -10.63
N LEU A 598 7.99 12.44 -11.85
CA LEU A 598 7.65 13.54 -12.77
C LEU A 598 6.17 13.49 -13.19
N LEU A 599 5.64 12.30 -13.48
CA LEU A 599 4.23 12.11 -13.79
C LEU A 599 3.35 12.51 -12.59
N LEU A 600 3.70 12.06 -11.39
CA LEU A 600 2.98 12.43 -10.16
C LEU A 600 3.00 13.94 -9.90
N GLU A 601 4.13 14.60 -10.16
CA GLU A 601 4.24 16.06 -10.05
C GLU A 601 3.34 16.79 -11.05
N ALA A 602 3.33 16.35 -12.32
CA ALA A 602 2.48 16.92 -13.35
C ALA A 602 0.99 16.70 -13.07
N VAL A 603 0.60 15.50 -12.66
CA VAL A 603 -0.78 15.16 -12.26
C VAL A 603 -1.24 15.99 -11.06
N ALA A 604 -0.35 16.24 -10.10
CA ALA A 604 -0.65 17.07 -8.93
C ALA A 604 -0.79 18.56 -9.26
N GLU A 605 -0.19 19.02 -10.37
CA GLU A 605 -0.26 20.41 -10.84
C GLU A 605 -1.49 20.64 -11.72
N ASP A 606 -1.70 19.81 -12.73
CA ASP A 606 -2.83 19.90 -13.66
C ASP A 606 -3.32 18.49 -14.09
N PRO A 607 -4.33 17.93 -13.40
CA PRO A 607 -4.92 16.65 -13.78
C PRO A 607 -5.77 16.74 -15.07
N GLY A 608 -6.02 17.94 -15.61
CA GLY A 608 -6.73 18.13 -16.88
C GLY A 608 -5.88 17.84 -18.11
N LEU A 609 -4.55 17.69 -17.95
CA LEU A 609 -3.64 17.35 -19.04
C LEU A 609 -3.98 15.99 -19.67
N ARG A 610 -3.73 15.89 -20.98
CA ARG A 610 -3.86 14.61 -21.70
C ARG A 610 -2.78 13.64 -21.26
N VAL A 611 -3.12 12.37 -21.15
CA VAL A 611 -2.22 11.30 -20.71
C VAL A 611 -0.95 11.23 -21.58
N GLY A 612 -1.08 11.41 -22.90
CA GLY A 612 0.05 11.43 -23.83
C GLY A 612 0.97 12.65 -23.68
N GLU A 613 0.45 13.76 -23.16
CA GLU A 613 1.16 15.02 -22.96
C GLU A 613 1.90 15.10 -21.62
N LEU A 614 1.59 14.19 -20.69
CA LEU A 614 2.29 14.11 -19.41
C LEU A 614 3.79 13.86 -19.61
N PRO A 615 4.66 14.60 -18.89
CA PRO A 615 6.10 14.60 -19.13
C PRO A 615 6.78 13.34 -18.55
N LEU A 616 7.59 12.68 -19.40
CA LEU A 616 8.52 11.61 -18.99
C LEU A 616 9.98 12.09 -18.92
N LEU A 617 10.23 13.33 -19.28
CA LEU A 617 11.55 13.95 -19.26
C LEU A 617 11.42 15.32 -18.61
N THR A 618 12.44 15.69 -17.83
CA THR A 618 12.57 17.08 -17.38
C THR A 618 12.75 18.02 -18.57
N ALA A 619 12.48 19.32 -18.38
CA ALA A 619 12.71 20.32 -19.43
C ALA A 619 14.17 20.34 -19.91
N GLY A 620 15.13 20.08 -19.02
CA GLY A 620 16.55 19.94 -19.35
C GLY A 620 16.82 18.72 -20.22
N GLU A 621 16.36 17.53 -19.82
CA GLU A 621 16.52 16.30 -20.61
C GLU A 621 15.83 16.41 -21.98
N ARG A 622 14.64 17.01 -22.03
CA ARG A 622 13.93 17.26 -23.29
C ARG A 622 14.76 18.16 -24.21
N ARG A 623 15.38 19.22 -23.67
CA ARG A 623 16.28 20.10 -24.43
C ARG A 623 17.49 19.33 -24.95
N THR A 624 18.13 18.53 -24.11
CA THR A 624 19.28 17.71 -24.53
C THR A 624 18.90 16.77 -25.68
N VAL A 625 17.75 16.11 -25.60
CA VAL A 625 17.30 15.17 -26.65
C VAL A 625 16.87 15.90 -27.92
N LEU A 626 16.13 17.00 -27.81
CA LEU A 626 15.54 17.70 -28.96
C LEU A 626 16.49 18.69 -29.62
N GLU A 627 17.36 19.33 -28.85
CA GLU A 627 18.24 20.41 -29.32
C GLU A 627 19.70 19.95 -29.32
N GLU A 628 20.27 19.54 -28.17
CA GLU A 628 21.73 19.29 -28.07
C GLU A 628 22.19 18.07 -28.88
N TRP A 629 21.48 16.94 -28.79
CA TRP A 629 21.79 15.73 -29.58
C TRP A 629 21.43 15.89 -31.06
N ASN A 630 20.49 16.80 -31.37
CA ASN A 630 20.06 17.08 -32.73
C ASN A 630 20.72 18.33 -33.32
N ASP A 631 21.72 18.92 -32.66
CA ASP A 631 22.51 20.05 -33.18
C ASP A 631 23.47 19.57 -34.30
N THR A 632 22.84 19.08 -35.35
CA THR A 632 23.43 18.49 -36.55
C THR A 632 23.32 19.45 -37.73
N ALA A 633 22.89 20.70 -37.46
CA ALA A 633 22.72 21.73 -38.45
C ALA A 633 24.08 22.10 -39.06
N LEU A 634 24.36 21.53 -40.23
CA LEU A 634 25.52 21.87 -41.03
C LEU A 634 25.08 22.83 -42.13
N ALA A 635 25.74 23.99 -42.20
CA ALA A 635 25.54 24.94 -43.29
C ALA A 635 25.98 24.30 -44.60
N VAL A 636 25.01 23.76 -45.34
CA VAL A 636 25.20 23.26 -46.70
C VAL A 636 24.88 24.39 -47.69
N PRO A 637 25.68 24.55 -48.77
CA PRO A 637 25.37 25.54 -49.78
C PRO A 637 23.96 25.29 -50.35
N ASP A 638 23.17 26.36 -50.49
CA ASP A 638 21.85 26.32 -51.13
C ASP A 638 22.01 26.16 -52.66
N THR A 639 22.45 24.98 -53.04
CA THR A 639 22.69 24.60 -54.42
C THR A 639 22.36 23.13 -54.59
N THR A 640 21.90 22.79 -55.78
CA THR A 640 21.66 21.38 -56.12
C THR A 640 23.00 20.69 -56.34
N PHE A 641 23.05 19.36 -56.17
CA PHE A 641 24.25 18.58 -56.47
C PHE A 641 24.82 18.82 -57.89
N PRO A 642 23.97 19.00 -58.95
CA PRO A 642 24.47 19.46 -60.24
C PRO A 642 25.01 20.90 -60.24
N GLY A 643 24.40 21.81 -59.47
CA GLY A 643 24.83 23.20 -59.31
C GLY A 643 26.22 23.35 -58.69
N SER A 644 26.55 22.55 -57.66
CA SER A 644 27.86 22.55 -57.01
C SER A 644 29.00 22.06 -57.92
N SER A 645 28.67 21.24 -58.92
CA SER A 645 29.65 20.77 -59.92
C SER A 645 30.00 21.83 -60.97
N ARG A 646 29.09 22.78 -61.23
CA ARG A 646 29.25 23.85 -62.24
C ARG A 646 29.98 25.08 -61.70
N SER A 647 29.90 25.32 -60.39
CA SER A 647 30.59 26.42 -59.70
C SER A 647 32.04 26.11 -59.32
N ARG A 648 32.47 24.84 -59.45
CA ARG A 648 33.88 24.43 -59.25
C ARG A 648 34.69 24.80 -60.50
N PRO A 649 35.78 25.60 -60.41
CA PRO A 649 36.68 25.79 -61.54
C PRO A 649 37.24 24.44 -61.99
N PRO A 650 37.47 24.21 -63.30
CA PRO A 650 38.00 22.94 -63.78
C PRO A 650 39.31 22.65 -63.07
N ALA A 651 39.34 21.59 -62.26
CA ALA A 651 40.57 21.14 -61.62
C ALA A 651 41.57 20.76 -62.72
N PRO A 652 42.79 21.33 -62.73
CA PRO A 652 43.82 20.89 -63.67
C PRO A 652 44.20 19.45 -63.29
N ARG A 653 43.74 18.49 -64.11
CA ARG A 653 43.98 17.04 -64.02
C ARG A 653 43.32 16.31 -62.84
N ALA A 654 42.01 16.08 -62.94
CA ALA A 654 41.41 14.88 -62.35
C ALA A 654 41.30 13.80 -63.44
N PRO A 655 41.65 12.52 -63.18
CA PRO A 655 41.49 11.46 -64.17
C PRO A 655 40.01 11.32 -64.55
N PRO A 656 39.69 11.10 -65.85
CA PRO A 656 38.31 10.91 -66.27
C PRO A 656 37.75 9.67 -65.58
N ARG A 657 36.45 9.73 -65.25
CA ARG A 657 35.64 8.65 -64.69
C ARG A 657 36.10 7.27 -65.19
N TRP A 658 36.42 6.38 -64.26
CA TRP A 658 36.66 4.97 -64.56
C TRP A 658 35.35 4.32 -65.03
N TRP A 659 35.18 4.23 -66.34
CA TRP A 659 34.29 3.23 -66.93
C TRP A 659 35.13 1.99 -67.21
N PRO A 660 34.79 0.81 -66.66
CA PRO A 660 35.39 -0.42 -67.14
C PRO A 660 35.03 -0.58 -68.63
N PRO A 661 35.97 -0.96 -69.50
CA PRO A 661 35.70 -1.13 -70.92
C PRO A 661 34.63 -2.20 -71.12
N THR A 662 33.61 -1.89 -71.91
CA THR A 662 32.59 -2.81 -72.38
C THR A 662 33.28 -4.00 -73.06
N PRO A 663 32.97 -5.26 -72.71
CA PRO A 663 33.55 -6.40 -73.42
C PRO A 663 33.11 -6.34 -74.88
N ALA A 664 34.09 -6.29 -75.78
CA ALA A 664 33.85 -6.37 -77.21
C ALA A 664 33.15 -7.70 -77.51
N THR A 665 31.95 -7.62 -78.07
CA THR A 665 31.29 -8.74 -78.74
C THR A 665 32.15 -9.18 -79.91
N THR A 666 32.94 -10.24 -79.71
CA THR A 666 33.53 -11.00 -80.81
C THR A 666 32.41 -11.71 -81.56
N SER A 667 32.06 -11.19 -82.74
CA SER A 667 31.49 -12.02 -83.80
C SER A 667 32.63 -12.81 -84.44
N ARG A 668 32.48 -14.14 -84.50
CA ARG A 668 33.00 -15.06 -85.54
C ARG A 668 32.70 -16.51 -85.15
N GLY A 669 32.08 -17.24 -86.08
CA GLY A 669 32.04 -18.70 -86.12
C GLY A 669 30.65 -19.27 -85.96
#